data_AF-A0A286AXD8-F1
#
_entry.id   AF-A0A286AXD8-F1
#
_cell.length_a   1.000
_cell.length_b   1.000
_cell.length_c   1.000
_cell.angle_alpha   90.00
_cell.angle_beta   90.00
_cell.angle_gamma   90.00
#
_symmetry.space_group_name_H-M   'P 1'
#
loop_
_entity.id
_entity.type
_entity.pdbx_description
1 polymer ?
#
loop_
_entity_poly.entity_id
_entity_poly.type
_entity_poly.pdbx_seq_one_letter_code
_entity_poly.pdbx_strand_id
1 'polypeptide(L)'
;MTRVFRRSPPAGSGIVAAAFALLLALPCMTAMAALKLSDQPVFATSDVPGNLALALSVEYPTAISVANLGDYADATEYLGYFDPQKCYTYQYVKPAVDGNAASDSYFQPAGASTGTSKHTCSGQWSGNFMNWATMQTIDPFRWALSGGYRSVDTTSQTILEKAWGSTQGGLSNFPLRGTDQGTGHKLPKALVSSVTPFSNWSKFNSSIWSRGNTMVFTGSGDSTKTGTDLSDLDAANKSAKSVYQVYVRVKVCDTSTTAGGLEANCVKYGSNYKPEGLLQQYANKIRYGAFSYLNAGGDTQQGGVMRAPMGFIGPTYPQPLSTAVVTNTRGEWDATTGIMTSNPDTVSATASGVSQSGVMNYLNKFGQAAKTYMTYDNVSELYYATVRYFENLGNVPEWTNSVAAGTAGRDAKLDGFPAVIDWSGKDPIAYSCQKNFILGIGDDHTHYDYNVGGSSVSKSARAIPAAVKSDTRNQADTWTKNLQTLEGFTTTTPWWKSGGTDSTYYIAGLAYGVHVNDIRPDLTGTQNISTYWMDVMEYQRAEDLNPYYLAAKYGGFSAPANYDPANTKTPLTQSWWNASGDSINMNGSTRQRPDNYFLAGNAGQMVSGLKAAFTDIANAIQAFTTSFSLSSAQVSSTGSASYASQYDSKGWTGVLTASTISFASDGTPSTAAAWATSTTLEAQLASGGWDTARRVATWDGSKGVAFRAGSVTSAQLAALAPSYAKSNTSTDYLNYLRGDRTNESTSTAAGSTKALRSRTLLLGDIVNAKLTPVGPPGTNYSENSNPGYAAFKTKWAARPTMVYAGANDGMLHAFNGALKGSTAGTEQFAYVPSALFQGPNGTPQVDGLAQIGNPSYAHHYYVDATPLAFDIDFNNAGGAFTTTSTGSNADWHTLLIGGLGKGGKSYYAIDVTDPASMSTEAAVAGQVKWEFTDTTMGYSYGAPTVVKTKKYGWVVLLTSGYSNSDGKGYLYVVNPKTGALLEKMATPTSSNGLAQASAYVADFGDNTTDAVYAADLDGQLWRFDLTAAKGSTSSYPAPTLMATLADASGTAQPVTTPPLIEVHPVTRKRFVLLGTGRLLDSSDVNSTAAQSFYAILDGTAGAFNAVSTPITRKQLTQVTDVTAGITLSNTSQGWYLDLGATSGVGWRMVINPTAFNGIVGFSSLLTTGDACSPSGQSRVYAVNYGTGRSVLLPSSTGYVSVSSAITDLKFVSVDGTTQIVTGTTKGDTKKIDADLTSGISLRLLNWREVPAVN
;
A
#
# COMPACT_ATOMS: atom_id res chain seq x y z
N MET A 1 55.15 0.02 -11.08
CA MET A 1 56.50 0.64 -11.12
C MET A 1 56.25 2.14 -11.11
N THR A 2 56.79 2.99 -10.24
CA THR A 2 58.16 3.06 -9.71
C THR A 2 58.15 3.89 -8.42
N ARG A 3 59.00 3.46 -7.48
CA ARG A 3 59.47 4.13 -6.25
C ARG A 3 59.84 5.61 -6.44
N VAL A 4 60.04 6.33 -5.33
CA VAL A 4 61.25 7.12 -4.93
C VAL A 4 60.90 7.87 -3.62
N PHE A 5 61.74 8.12 -2.62
CA PHE A 5 62.92 7.50 -1.99
C PHE A 5 63.27 8.41 -0.78
N ARG A 6 63.57 7.82 0.38
CA ARG A 6 64.45 8.21 1.52
C ARG A 6 64.81 9.68 1.82
N ARG A 7 64.94 9.96 3.13
CA ARG A 7 66.17 10.22 3.95
C ARG A 7 65.72 10.80 5.33
N SER A 8 66.31 10.61 6.51
CA SER A 8 67.55 10.00 7.04
C SER A 8 67.48 10.03 8.62
N PRO A 9 68.49 9.56 9.40
CA PRO A 9 68.41 8.88 10.73
C PRO A 9 68.68 9.86 11.93
N PRO A 10 69.12 9.51 13.19
CA PRO A 10 69.52 8.23 13.83
C PRO A 10 69.20 8.02 15.35
N ALA A 11 69.53 6.79 15.82
CA ALA A 11 70.12 6.36 17.11
C ALA A 11 69.40 6.52 18.48
N GLY A 12 69.33 5.41 19.24
CA GLY A 12 69.38 5.45 20.71
C GLY A 12 68.72 4.29 21.47
N SER A 13 69.55 3.35 21.96
CA SER A 13 69.38 2.59 23.22
C SER A 13 68.38 1.42 23.30
N GLY A 14 68.92 0.20 23.20
CA GLY A 14 68.24 -1.04 23.56
C GLY A 14 68.62 -1.53 24.96
N ILE A 15 67.70 -1.45 25.91
CA ILE A 15 67.58 -2.31 27.11
C ILE A 15 66.10 -2.36 27.50
N VAL A 16 65.25 -3.16 26.82
CA VAL A 16 63.99 -3.70 27.38
C VAL A 16 63.56 -4.95 26.58
N ALA A 17 64.43 -5.97 26.47
CA ALA A 17 64.12 -7.19 25.69
C ALA A 17 63.38 -8.29 26.50
N ALA A 18 62.87 -7.99 27.70
CA ALA A 18 62.19 -8.99 28.55
C ALA A 18 60.79 -8.56 29.07
N ALA A 19 60.30 -7.36 28.75
CA ALA A 19 58.98 -6.89 29.21
C ALA A 19 57.88 -6.88 28.12
N PHE A 20 58.21 -7.19 26.86
CA PHE A 20 57.27 -7.05 25.73
C PHE A 20 56.59 -8.35 25.27
N ALA A 21 56.90 -9.50 25.87
CA ALA A 21 56.24 -10.77 25.56
C ALA A 21 54.97 -11.04 26.40
N LEU A 22 54.64 -10.18 27.37
CA LEU A 22 53.46 -10.33 28.25
C LEU A 22 52.29 -9.38 27.92
N LEU A 23 52.35 -8.63 26.81
CA LEU A 23 51.36 -7.61 26.43
C LEU A 23 50.57 -7.90 25.14
N LEU A 24 50.70 -9.11 24.56
CA LEU A 24 49.99 -9.52 23.34
C LEU A 24 48.86 -10.55 23.57
N ALA A 25 48.45 -10.75 24.82
CA ALA A 25 47.23 -11.48 25.16
C ALA A 25 46.11 -10.51 25.59
N LEU A 26 45.81 -9.52 24.75
CA LEU A 26 44.51 -8.85 24.80
C LEU A 26 43.52 -9.76 24.07
N PRO A 27 42.40 -10.18 24.69
CA PRO A 27 41.37 -10.88 23.95
C PRO A 27 40.91 -9.93 22.85
N CYS A 28 41.10 -10.33 21.60
CA CYS A 28 40.45 -9.72 20.46
C CYS A 28 38.95 -9.77 20.78
N MET A 29 38.38 -8.66 21.25
CA MET A 29 36.93 -8.51 21.35
C MET A 29 36.44 -8.62 19.92
N THR A 30 36.00 -9.81 19.53
CA THR A 30 35.22 -10.02 18.32
C THR A 30 34.05 -9.06 18.41
N ALA A 31 34.06 -8.00 17.60
CA ALA A 31 32.90 -7.15 17.45
C ALA A 31 31.71 -8.06 17.13
N MET A 32 30.72 -8.12 18.02
CA MET A 32 29.50 -8.89 17.78
C MET A 32 28.90 -8.37 16.48
N ALA A 33 28.54 -9.27 15.57
CA ALA A 33 27.84 -8.90 14.35
C ALA A 33 26.55 -8.16 14.73
N ALA A 34 26.39 -6.92 14.24
CA ALA A 34 25.22 -6.11 14.54
C ALA A 34 23.94 -6.85 14.10
N LEU A 35 22.96 -6.94 15.00
CA LEU A 35 21.63 -7.45 14.70
C LEU A 35 21.02 -6.60 13.57
N LYS A 36 20.68 -7.24 12.45
CA LYS A 36 19.95 -6.59 11.36
C LYS A 36 18.46 -6.57 11.72
N LEU A 37 17.87 -5.39 11.64
CA LEU A 37 16.43 -5.16 11.78
C LEU A 37 15.98 -4.46 10.50
N SER A 38 14.97 -4.99 9.82
CA SER A 38 14.43 -4.38 8.61
C SER A 38 13.81 -3.01 8.95
N ASP A 39 13.99 -2.03 8.06
CA ASP A 39 13.31 -0.73 8.15
C ASP A 39 11.93 -0.76 7.46
N GLN A 40 11.52 -1.90 6.89
CA GLN A 40 10.24 -2.14 6.23
C GLN A 40 9.66 -3.51 6.64
N PRO A 41 8.35 -3.76 6.48
CA PRO A 41 7.79 -5.08 6.76
C PRO A 41 8.53 -6.15 5.97
N VAL A 42 8.86 -7.27 6.62
CA VAL A 42 9.70 -8.33 6.03
C VAL A 42 9.11 -8.90 4.73
N PHE A 43 7.79 -8.78 4.56
CA PHE A 43 7.06 -9.17 3.34
C PHE A 43 6.60 -7.99 2.48
N ALA A 44 6.92 -6.73 2.81
CA ALA A 44 6.49 -5.58 2.00
C ALA A 44 7.12 -5.56 0.60
N THR A 45 8.26 -6.23 0.40
CA THR A 45 8.87 -6.40 -0.93
C THR A 45 8.33 -7.60 -1.70
N SER A 46 7.29 -8.26 -1.19
CA SER A 46 6.68 -9.41 -1.84
C SER A 46 5.59 -9.08 -2.85
N ASP A 47 5.27 -7.79 -3.02
CA ASP A 47 4.22 -7.32 -3.92
C ASP A 47 4.42 -7.89 -5.32
N VAL A 48 3.60 -8.87 -5.66
CA VAL A 48 3.54 -9.42 -7.01
C VAL A 48 3.00 -8.31 -7.93
N PRO A 49 3.76 -7.89 -8.96
CA PRO A 49 3.37 -6.76 -9.79
C PRO A 49 2.06 -7.06 -10.52
N GLY A 50 1.15 -6.09 -10.63
CA GLY A 50 -0.04 -6.25 -11.47
C GLY A 50 0.34 -6.39 -12.95
N ASN A 51 -0.51 -7.05 -13.74
CA ASN A 51 -0.43 -7.04 -15.20
C ASN A 51 -1.50 -6.10 -15.75
N LEU A 52 -1.11 -5.11 -16.55
CA LEU A 52 -2.04 -4.25 -17.29
C LEU A 52 -1.82 -4.38 -18.79
N ALA A 53 -2.79 -4.93 -19.50
CA ALA A 53 -2.82 -4.86 -20.95
C ALA A 53 -3.61 -3.63 -21.40
N LEU A 54 -3.00 -2.80 -22.26
CA LEU A 54 -3.67 -1.70 -22.93
C LEU A 54 -4.36 -2.23 -24.19
N ALA A 55 -5.69 -2.16 -24.24
CA ALA A 55 -6.49 -2.47 -25.42
C ALA A 55 -6.83 -1.17 -26.17
N LEU A 56 -5.91 -0.74 -27.03
CA LEU A 56 -5.97 0.55 -27.70
C LEU A 56 -6.84 0.44 -28.97
N SER A 57 -8.16 0.59 -28.82
CA SER A 57 -9.10 0.74 -29.93
C SER A 57 -8.98 2.15 -30.47
N VAL A 58 -7.97 2.38 -31.31
CA VAL A 58 -7.71 3.70 -31.87
C VAL A 58 -7.74 3.67 -33.39
N GLU A 59 -8.91 3.98 -33.89
CA GLU A 59 -9.30 4.17 -35.28
C GLU A 59 -9.55 5.66 -35.57
N TYR A 60 -9.84 5.96 -36.83
CA TYR A 60 -10.61 7.13 -37.17
C TYR A 60 -12.09 6.82 -36.80
N PRO A 61 -12.75 7.59 -35.91
CA PRO A 61 -12.44 8.95 -35.50
C PRO A 61 -11.76 9.13 -34.14
N THR A 62 -11.67 8.12 -33.26
CA THR A 62 -11.07 8.23 -31.90
C THR A 62 -9.77 9.04 -31.88
N ALA A 63 -8.86 8.79 -32.82
CA ALA A 63 -7.58 9.48 -32.88
C ALA A 63 -7.68 10.98 -33.19
N ILE A 64 -8.65 11.38 -34.02
CA ILE A 64 -8.73 12.73 -34.60
C ILE A 64 -9.85 13.61 -34.08
N SER A 65 -10.74 13.04 -33.27
CA SER A 65 -11.75 13.78 -32.55
C SER A 65 -11.13 14.88 -31.69
N VAL A 66 -11.95 15.88 -31.40
CA VAL A 66 -11.54 17.06 -30.63
C VAL A 66 -11.46 16.76 -29.13
N ALA A 67 -10.35 17.13 -28.47
CA ALA A 67 -10.18 16.88 -27.03
C ALA A 67 -10.85 17.91 -26.10
N ASN A 68 -11.06 19.14 -26.57
CA ASN A 68 -11.52 20.26 -25.75
C ASN A 68 -12.80 20.85 -26.37
N LEU A 69 -13.95 20.61 -25.73
CA LEU A 69 -15.28 20.90 -26.29
C LEU A 69 -15.72 22.36 -26.08
N GLY A 70 -16.73 22.77 -26.85
CA GLY A 70 -17.40 24.07 -26.71
C GLY A 70 -16.60 25.30 -27.18
N ASP A 71 -17.23 26.46 -26.99
CA ASP A 71 -16.65 27.79 -27.21
C ASP A 71 -15.49 28.04 -26.22
N TYR A 72 -14.53 28.87 -26.62
CA TYR A 72 -13.42 29.24 -25.74
C TYR A 72 -13.92 30.14 -24.61
N ALA A 73 -13.70 29.72 -23.37
CA ALA A 73 -13.98 30.50 -22.17
C ALA A 73 -12.70 30.69 -21.37
N ASP A 74 -12.36 31.95 -21.06
CA ASP A 74 -11.16 32.29 -20.27
C ASP A 74 -11.19 31.68 -18.86
N ALA A 75 -12.37 31.42 -18.30
CA ALA A 75 -12.51 30.78 -16.98
C ALA A 75 -12.30 29.25 -17.01
N THR A 76 -12.29 28.63 -18.19
CA THR A 76 -12.12 27.18 -18.35
C THR A 76 -10.65 26.85 -18.60
N GLU A 77 -10.12 25.90 -17.83
CA GLU A 77 -8.81 25.31 -18.08
C GLU A 77 -8.94 24.16 -19.09
N TYR A 78 -8.21 24.26 -20.20
CA TYR A 78 -8.15 23.26 -21.26
C TYR A 78 -6.81 22.53 -21.18
N LEU A 79 -6.86 21.21 -21.02
CA LEU A 79 -5.67 20.39 -20.87
C LEU A 79 -5.11 19.93 -22.22
N GLY A 80 -3.80 19.67 -22.25
CA GLY A 80 -3.04 19.27 -23.43
C GLY A 80 -1.54 19.35 -23.18
N TYR A 81 -0.74 19.44 -24.25
CA TYR A 81 0.72 19.54 -24.14
C TYR A 81 1.23 20.91 -23.71
N PHE A 82 0.45 21.98 -23.88
CA PHE A 82 0.80 23.30 -23.38
C PHE A 82 0.39 23.40 -21.91
N ASP A 83 1.20 24.08 -21.10
CA ASP A 83 0.80 24.43 -19.73
C ASP A 83 -0.25 25.55 -19.83
N PRO A 84 -1.48 25.37 -19.31
CA PRO A 84 -2.52 26.37 -19.40
C PRO A 84 -2.11 27.72 -18.80
N GLN A 85 -1.22 27.70 -17.81
CA GLN A 85 -0.78 28.87 -17.04
C GLN A 85 0.54 29.48 -17.56
N LYS A 86 0.92 29.18 -18.81
CA LYS A 86 2.11 29.75 -19.46
C LYS A 86 1.79 30.47 -20.77
N CYS A 87 2.66 31.42 -21.09
CA CYS A 87 2.69 32.11 -22.37
C CYS A 87 3.82 31.57 -23.26
N TYR A 88 3.60 31.59 -24.56
CA TYR A 88 4.51 30.99 -25.54
C TYR A 88 4.85 31.93 -26.68
N THR A 89 6.10 31.88 -27.13
CA THR A 89 6.57 32.47 -28.38
C THR A 89 6.78 31.37 -29.42
N TYR A 90 6.64 31.70 -30.71
CA TYR A 90 6.90 30.74 -31.78
C TYR A 90 8.33 30.91 -32.29
N GLN A 91 9.12 29.85 -32.21
CA GLN A 91 10.50 29.79 -32.68
C GLN A 91 10.51 29.16 -34.07
N TYR A 92 10.64 30.00 -35.10
CA TYR A 92 10.76 29.55 -36.48
C TYR A 92 12.20 29.14 -36.80
N VAL A 93 12.37 27.91 -37.30
CA VAL A 93 13.65 27.40 -37.77
C VAL A 93 13.74 27.63 -39.28
N LYS A 94 14.60 28.56 -39.71
CA LYS A 94 14.76 28.90 -41.12
C LYS A 94 15.52 27.79 -41.88
N PRO A 95 14.92 27.16 -42.90
CA PRO A 95 15.65 26.22 -43.74
C PRO A 95 16.81 26.93 -44.45
N ALA A 96 17.98 26.29 -44.43
CA ALA A 96 19.22 26.71 -45.10
C ALA A 96 20.18 27.68 -44.39
N VAL A 97 20.01 27.99 -43.09
CA VAL A 97 21.06 28.67 -42.31
C VAL A 97 21.86 27.70 -41.42
N ASP A 98 21.24 26.62 -40.91
CA ASP A 98 21.88 25.68 -39.95
C ASP A 98 21.73 24.19 -40.30
N GLY A 99 21.29 23.84 -41.52
CA GLY A 99 21.01 22.44 -41.91
C GLY A 99 19.73 21.82 -41.33
N ASN A 100 18.96 22.58 -40.54
CA ASN A 100 17.68 22.16 -39.96
C ASN A 100 16.48 22.43 -40.89
N ALA A 101 15.39 21.68 -40.72
CA ALA A 101 14.18 21.82 -41.53
C ALA A 101 13.16 22.77 -40.88
N ALA A 102 12.28 23.41 -41.66
CA ALA A 102 11.21 24.28 -41.11
C ALA A 102 10.29 23.53 -40.14
N SER A 103 10.16 22.21 -40.32
CA SER A 103 9.44 21.34 -39.39
C SER A 103 9.97 21.41 -37.97
N ASP A 104 11.25 21.73 -37.77
CA ASP A 104 11.89 21.79 -36.45
C ASP A 104 11.46 23.00 -35.61
N SER A 105 10.59 23.86 -36.17
CA SER A 105 9.98 24.99 -35.46
C SER A 105 9.06 24.55 -34.31
N TYR A 106 9.03 25.33 -33.23
CA TYR A 106 8.29 24.97 -32.00
C TYR A 106 7.84 26.20 -31.18
N PHE A 107 6.92 25.98 -30.26
CA PHE A 107 6.50 26.93 -29.25
C PHE A 107 7.41 26.84 -28.02
N GLN A 108 8.01 27.96 -27.67
CA GLN A 108 8.92 28.12 -26.53
C GLN A 108 8.17 28.82 -25.38
N PRO A 109 8.14 28.24 -24.17
CA PRO A 109 7.65 28.92 -22.98
C PRO A 109 8.39 30.25 -22.77
N ALA A 110 7.63 31.30 -22.51
CA ALA A 110 8.11 32.69 -22.41
C ALA A 110 7.70 33.39 -21.10
N GLY A 111 7.03 32.68 -20.20
CA GLY A 111 6.69 33.16 -18.86
C GLY A 111 5.34 32.63 -18.37
N ALA A 112 5.00 32.95 -17.13
CA ALA A 112 3.68 32.69 -16.59
C ALA A 112 2.64 33.62 -17.23
N SER A 113 1.44 33.09 -17.44
CA SER A 113 0.28 33.87 -17.89
C SER A 113 -0.27 34.77 -16.77
N THR A 114 -1.10 35.72 -17.19
CA THR A 114 -1.68 36.78 -16.35
C THR A 114 -3.20 36.79 -16.41
N GLY A 115 -3.84 37.77 -15.76
CA GLY A 115 -5.29 37.88 -15.67
C GLY A 115 -5.88 37.05 -14.53
N THR A 116 -7.18 37.20 -14.29
CA THR A 116 -7.88 36.58 -13.16
C THR A 116 -7.81 35.06 -13.20
N SER A 117 -8.02 34.46 -14.38
CA SER A 117 -7.94 33.00 -14.59
C SER A 117 -6.55 32.50 -14.95
N LYS A 118 -5.54 33.38 -14.98
CA LYS A 118 -4.17 33.07 -15.44
C LYS A 118 -4.14 32.44 -16.84
N HIS A 119 -4.83 33.03 -17.81
CA HIS A 119 -4.81 32.56 -19.21
C HIS A 119 -4.47 33.67 -20.21
N THR A 120 -4.22 34.89 -19.74
CA THR A 120 -3.88 36.05 -20.59
C THR A 120 -2.38 36.14 -20.86
N CYS A 121 -2.03 36.26 -22.14
CA CYS A 121 -0.67 36.29 -22.69
C CYS A 121 -0.56 37.36 -23.79
N SER A 122 -0.90 38.61 -23.49
CA SER A 122 -0.94 39.65 -24.53
C SER A 122 0.37 39.78 -25.30
N GLY A 123 0.31 39.70 -26.63
CA GLY A 123 1.49 39.71 -27.51
C GLY A 123 2.20 38.35 -27.66
N GLN A 124 1.68 37.30 -27.00
CA GLN A 124 2.18 35.93 -27.01
C GLN A 124 1.01 34.94 -27.19
N TRP A 125 1.30 33.66 -27.32
CA TRP A 125 0.27 32.61 -27.35
C TRP A 125 -0.04 32.17 -25.92
N SER A 126 -1.32 32.10 -25.57
CA SER A 126 -1.76 31.47 -24.32
C SER A 126 -1.72 29.96 -24.44
N GLY A 127 -1.08 29.27 -23.49
CA GLY A 127 -1.06 27.80 -23.44
C GLY A 127 -2.47 27.22 -23.34
N ASN A 128 -3.34 27.85 -22.54
CA ASN A 128 -4.74 27.45 -22.40
C ASN A 128 -5.48 27.53 -23.75
N PHE A 129 -5.27 28.61 -24.50
CA PHE A 129 -5.83 28.75 -25.84
C PHE A 129 -5.27 27.72 -26.82
N MET A 130 -3.96 27.46 -26.79
CA MET A 130 -3.33 26.49 -27.69
C MET A 130 -3.85 25.07 -27.45
N ASN A 131 -4.08 24.68 -26.19
CA ASN A 131 -4.70 23.39 -25.87
C ASN A 131 -6.12 23.29 -26.44
N TRP A 132 -6.94 24.34 -26.28
CA TRP A 132 -8.27 24.39 -26.89
C TRP A 132 -8.19 24.33 -28.42
N ALA A 133 -7.27 25.08 -29.04
CA ALA A 133 -7.20 25.22 -30.49
C ALA A 133 -6.68 23.97 -31.22
N THR A 134 -5.81 23.17 -30.57
CA THR A 134 -4.95 22.22 -31.30
C THR A 134 -4.99 20.75 -30.84
N MET A 135 -5.53 20.44 -29.65
CA MET A 135 -5.43 19.08 -29.10
C MET A 135 -6.50 18.14 -29.66
N GLN A 136 -6.05 17.03 -30.25
CA GLN A 136 -6.90 15.90 -30.63
C GLN A 136 -7.07 14.97 -29.41
N THR A 137 -8.14 14.18 -29.34
CA THR A 137 -8.50 13.31 -28.21
C THR A 137 -7.35 12.44 -27.73
N ILE A 138 -6.49 11.98 -28.65
CA ILE A 138 -5.34 11.15 -28.30
C ILE A 138 -4.17 11.90 -27.65
N ASP A 139 -4.05 13.22 -27.83
CA ASP A 139 -2.94 13.99 -27.28
C ASP A 139 -2.97 14.01 -25.74
N PRO A 140 -4.09 14.33 -25.06
CA PRO A 140 -4.21 14.20 -23.61
C PRO A 140 -4.00 12.76 -23.10
N PHE A 141 -4.42 11.75 -23.87
CA PHE A 141 -4.22 10.34 -23.51
C PHE A 141 -2.73 10.00 -23.43
N ARG A 142 -1.97 10.36 -24.48
CA ARG A 142 -0.51 10.22 -24.54
C ARG A 142 0.18 11.02 -23.43
N TRP A 143 -0.26 12.26 -23.24
CA TRP A 143 0.27 13.13 -22.19
C TRP A 143 0.11 12.51 -20.80
N ALA A 144 -1.10 12.07 -20.45
CA ALA A 144 -1.40 11.50 -19.15
C ALA A 144 -0.65 10.19 -18.89
N LEU A 145 -0.52 9.33 -19.90
CA LEU A 145 0.09 8.01 -19.74
C LEU A 145 1.62 8.05 -19.81
N SER A 146 2.23 8.83 -20.70
CA SER A 146 3.68 8.77 -20.96
C SER A 146 4.42 10.09 -20.79
N GLY A 147 3.72 11.19 -20.52
CA GLY A 147 4.25 12.56 -20.62
C GLY A 147 4.19 13.15 -22.03
N GLY A 148 3.61 12.42 -22.99
CA GLY A 148 3.38 12.87 -24.37
C GLY A 148 4.43 12.40 -25.38
N TYR A 149 4.16 12.62 -26.67
CA TYR A 149 5.07 12.24 -27.74
C TYR A 149 6.24 13.22 -27.86
N ARG A 150 7.44 12.78 -27.45
CA ARG A 150 8.68 13.54 -27.54
C ARG A 150 9.32 13.43 -28.93
N SER A 151 9.10 14.42 -29.79
CA SER A 151 9.72 14.47 -31.13
C SER A 151 11.19 14.87 -31.08
N VAL A 152 11.58 15.63 -30.05
CA VAL A 152 12.98 15.85 -29.65
C VAL A 152 13.12 15.41 -28.20
N ASP A 153 14.07 14.52 -27.92
CA ASP A 153 14.35 14.03 -26.57
C ASP A 153 15.86 13.91 -26.33
N THR A 154 16.50 15.02 -25.96
CA THR A 154 17.94 15.12 -25.68
C THR A 154 18.17 15.60 -24.25
N THR A 155 19.40 15.53 -23.74
CA THR A 155 19.68 16.04 -22.38
C THR A 155 19.38 17.54 -22.21
N SER A 156 19.46 18.33 -23.28
CA SER A 156 19.26 19.79 -23.22
C SER A 156 17.86 20.26 -23.61
N GLN A 157 17.10 19.44 -24.34
CA GLN A 157 15.83 19.85 -24.92
C GLN A 157 14.85 18.69 -25.03
N THR A 158 13.61 18.94 -24.62
CA THR A 158 12.46 18.07 -24.87
C THR A 158 11.36 18.86 -25.56
N ILE A 159 10.90 18.36 -26.70
CA ILE A 159 9.80 18.95 -27.48
C ILE A 159 8.71 17.91 -27.67
N LEU A 160 7.48 18.24 -27.27
CA LEU A 160 6.30 17.43 -27.52
C LEU A 160 5.67 17.80 -28.86
N GLU A 161 5.17 16.81 -29.61
CA GLU A 161 4.50 17.02 -30.90
C GLU A 161 3.09 16.43 -30.89
N LYS A 162 2.11 17.19 -31.41
CA LYS A 162 0.72 16.72 -31.54
C LYS A 162 0.59 15.50 -32.47
N ALA A 163 -0.50 14.75 -32.30
CA ALA A 163 -0.87 13.64 -33.18
C ALA A 163 -1.03 14.05 -34.65
N TRP A 164 -0.86 13.10 -35.57
CA TRP A 164 -1.03 13.39 -36.99
C TRP A 164 -2.50 13.70 -37.31
N GLY A 165 -2.77 14.90 -37.84
CA GLY A 165 -4.08 15.27 -38.38
C GLY A 165 -4.28 14.71 -39.78
N SER A 166 -4.81 13.49 -39.88
CA SER A 166 -5.01 12.79 -41.16
C SER A 166 -6.11 13.44 -42.02
N THR A 167 -6.22 12.98 -43.27
CA THR A 167 -7.28 13.38 -44.21
C THR A 167 -8.60 12.64 -43.96
N GLN A 168 -8.65 11.73 -42.98
CA GLN A 168 -9.86 10.96 -42.68
C GLN A 168 -10.89 11.84 -41.96
N GLY A 169 -12.16 11.53 -42.17
CA GLY A 169 -13.28 12.27 -41.59
C GLY A 169 -13.51 13.66 -42.13
N GLY A 170 -13.92 14.57 -41.23
CA GLY A 170 -14.25 15.93 -41.60
C GLY A 170 -14.27 16.89 -40.42
N LEU A 171 -14.82 18.08 -40.69
CA LEU A 171 -14.99 19.14 -39.69
C LEU A 171 -15.97 18.78 -38.56
N SER A 172 -16.69 17.66 -38.67
CA SER A 172 -17.48 17.11 -37.56
C SER A 172 -16.59 16.51 -36.45
N ASN A 173 -15.44 15.93 -36.80
CA ASN A 173 -14.51 15.33 -35.83
C ASN A 173 -13.63 16.40 -35.18
N PHE A 174 -13.12 17.34 -35.99
CA PHE A 174 -12.40 18.50 -35.51
C PHE A 174 -12.91 19.78 -36.20
N PRO A 175 -13.85 20.50 -35.58
CA PRO A 175 -14.41 21.73 -36.13
C PRO A 175 -13.38 22.83 -36.32
N LEU A 176 -13.68 23.75 -37.25
CA LEU A 176 -12.97 25.01 -37.34
C LEU A 176 -13.15 25.80 -36.03
N ARG A 177 -12.10 26.52 -35.62
CA ARG A 177 -12.08 27.27 -34.36
C ARG A 177 -11.81 28.73 -34.60
N GLY A 178 -12.45 29.63 -33.86
CA GLY A 178 -12.17 31.06 -34.01
C GLY A 178 -13.34 32.00 -33.84
N THR A 179 -13.18 33.27 -34.19
CA THR A 179 -14.17 34.32 -33.95
C THR A 179 -15.44 34.19 -34.81
N ASP A 180 -15.30 33.73 -36.06
CA ASP A 180 -16.40 33.68 -37.04
C ASP A 180 -16.72 32.25 -37.48
N GLN A 181 -17.01 31.37 -36.52
CA GLN A 181 -17.32 29.97 -36.83
C GLN A 181 -18.83 29.71 -36.79
N GLY A 182 -19.39 29.29 -37.93
CA GLY A 182 -20.81 28.95 -38.08
C GLY A 182 -21.23 27.68 -37.36
N THR A 183 -20.27 26.84 -36.94
CA THR A 183 -20.46 25.50 -36.36
C THR A 183 -20.29 25.44 -34.84
N GLY A 184 -20.12 26.58 -34.14
CA GLY A 184 -19.72 26.63 -32.72
C GLY A 184 -18.19 26.68 -32.56
N HIS A 185 -17.68 26.49 -31.34
CA HIS A 185 -16.25 26.60 -30.98
C HIS A 185 -15.69 28.01 -31.24
N LYS A 186 -16.44 29.01 -30.77
CA LYS A 186 -16.14 30.41 -30.97
C LYS A 186 -15.08 30.93 -30.00
N LEU A 187 -14.19 31.78 -30.51
CA LEU A 187 -13.32 32.63 -29.71
C LEU A 187 -13.95 34.04 -29.61
N PRO A 188 -14.36 34.50 -28.41
CA PRO A 188 -14.87 35.85 -28.24
C PRO A 188 -13.88 36.89 -28.80
N LYS A 189 -14.39 37.81 -29.63
CA LYS A 189 -13.59 38.86 -30.29
C LYS A 189 -12.71 39.64 -29.31
N ALA A 190 -13.23 39.93 -28.12
CA ALA A 190 -12.52 40.68 -27.09
C ALA A 190 -11.30 39.95 -26.51
N LEU A 191 -11.20 38.62 -26.69
CA LEU A 191 -10.12 37.80 -26.14
C LEU A 191 -8.98 37.57 -27.15
N VAL A 192 -9.15 37.90 -28.44
CA VAL A 192 -8.15 37.63 -29.49
C VAL A 192 -6.77 38.20 -29.13
N SER A 193 -6.71 39.47 -28.73
CA SER A 193 -5.46 40.13 -28.32
C SER A 193 -4.92 39.67 -26.96
N SER A 194 -5.74 38.98 -26.17
CA SER A 194 -5.38 38.48 -24.85
C SER A 194 -4.75 37.09 -24.92
N VAL A 195 -5.11 36.28 -25.91
CA VAL A 195 -4.69 34.87 -25.99
C VAL A 195 -3.83 34.53 -27.21
N THR A 196 -3.64 35.50 -28.12
CA THR A 196 -2.81 35.37 -29.33
C THR A 196 -1.84 36.55 -29.45
N PRO A 197 -0.75 36.42 -30.24
CA PRO A 197 0.21 37.51 -30.43
C PRO A 197 -0.28 38.64 -31.35
N PHE A 198 -1.54 38.61 -31.79
CA PHE A 198 -2.09 39.53 -32.79
C PHE A 198 -2.95 40.63 -32.17
N SER A 199 -2.31 41.64 -31.56
CA SER A 199 -2.99 42.74 -30.87
C SER A 199 -3.92 43.59 -31.75
N ASN A 200 -3.63 43.68 -33.06
CA ASN A 200 -4.40 44.48 -34.01
C ASN A 200 -5.46 43.67 -34.79
N TRP A 201 -5.61 42.38 -34.52
CA TRP A 201 -6.57 41.54 -35.22
C TRP A 201 -7.93 41.56 -34.53
N SER A 202 -8.96 41.88 -35.29
CA SER A 202 -10.34 41.89 -34.80
C SER A 202 -11.00 40.50 -34.78
N LYS A 203 -10.32 39.49 -35.32
CA LYS A 203 -10.80 38.11 -35.56
C LYS A 203 -9.59 37.17 -35.60
N PHE A 204 -9.77 35.92 -35.21
CA PHE A 204 -8.79 34.85 -35.37
C PHE A 204 -9.52 33.54 -35.68
N ASN A 205 -9.15 32.87 -36.75
CA ASN A 205 -9.74 31.61 -37.22
C ASN A 205 -8.65 30.59 -37.53
N SER A 206 -8.83 29.34 -37.11
CA SER A 206 -7.84 28.27 -37.23
C SER A 206 -8.44 26.90 -37.58
N SER A 207 -7.60 26.04 -38.16
CA SER A 207 -7.92 24.65 -38.53
C SER A 207 -6.71 23.74 -38.33
N ILE A 208 -6.95 22.53 -37.81
CA ILE A 208 -5.93 21.45 -37.77
C ILE A 208 -6.37 20.19 -38.55
N TRP A 209 -7.64 20.10 -38.96
CA TRP A 209 -8.13 18.96 -39.73
C TRP A 209 -7.42 18.89 -41.09
N SER A 210 -6.93 17.71 -41.46
CA SER A 210 -6.17 17.48 -42.70
C SER A 210 -4.89 18.34 -42.81
N ARG A 211 -4.23 18.62 -41.68
CA ARG A 211 -3.01 19.47 -41.60
C ARG A 211 -1.78 18.77 -41.03
N GLY A 212 -1.79 17.44 -40.88
CA GLY A 212 -0.69 16.70 -40.26
C GLY A 212 -0.38 17.26 -38.87
N ASN A 213 0.86 17.67 -38.63
CA ASN A 213 1.32 18.18 -37.33
C ASN A 213 1.24 19.72 -37.22
N THR A 214 0.49 20.36 -38.11
CA THR A 214 0.41 21.82 -38.20
C THR A 214 -0.96 22.36 -37.83
N MET A 215 -1.00 23.64 -37.46
CA MET A 215 -2.19 24.47 -37.37
C MET A 215 -2.12 25.55 -38.44
N VAL A 216 -3.21 25.69 -39.19
CA VAL A 216 -3.41 26.82 -40.11
C VAL A 216 -4.26 27.87 -39.41
N PHE A 217 -3.92 29.15 -39.55
CA PHE A 217 -4.71 30.25 -38.98
C PHE A 217 -4.68 31.54 -39.81
N THR A 218 -5.67 32.41 -39.58
CA THR A 218 -5.86 33.69 -40.26
C THR A 218 -6.75 34.63 -39.44
N GLY A 219 -6.70 35.94 -39.70
CA GLY A 219 -7.60 36.90 -39.06
C GLY A 219 -8.91 37.04 -39.82
N SER A 220 -8.84 37.25 -41.13
CA SER A 220 -9.97 37.51 -42.02
C SER A 220 -9.88 36.77 -43.37
N GLY A 221 -8.85 35.94 -43.57
CA GLY A 221 -8.74 35.03 -44.72
C GLY A 221 -9.53 33.74 -44.51
N ASP A 222 -9.27 32.73 -45.35
CA ASP A 222 -9.93 31.42 -45.29
C ASP A 222 -9.00 30.36 -44.68
N SER A 223 -9.29 29.96 -43.43
CA SER A 223 -8.52 28.95 -42.68
C SER A 223 -8.63 27.52 -43.24
N THR A 224 -9.44 27.29 -44.28
CA THR A 224 -9.51 26.02 -45.01
C THR A 224 -8.49 25.92 -46.17
N LYS A 225 -7.78 27.01 -46.49
CA LYS A 225 -6.69 26.99 -47.47
C LYS A 225 -5.38 26.53 -46.86
N THR A 226 -4.41 26.15 -47.70
CA THR A 226 -3.05 25.87 -47.25
C THR A 226 -2.39 27.17 -46.78
N GLY A 227 -1.74 27.12 -45.62
CA GLY A 227 -1.03 28.27 -45.07
C GLY A 227 0.43 28.34 -45.54
N THR A 228 1.00 29.54 -45.47
CA THR A 228 2.45 29.75 -45.61
C THR A 228 3.11 29.72 -44.23
N ASP A 229 4.30 29.12 -44.13
CA ASP A 229 5.04 29.06 -42.86
C ASP A 229 5.24 30.46 -42.26
N LEU A 230 4.92 30.58 -40.97
CA LEU A 230 5.19 31.80 -40.22
C LEU A 230 6.70 31.91 -39.94
N SER A 231 7.40 32.72 -40.73
CA SER A 231 8.87 32.81 -40.69
C SER A 231 9.44 33.79 -39.66
N ASP A 232 8.69 34.83 -39.26
CA ASP A 232 9.07 35.76 -38.19
C ASP A 232 7.83 36.49 -37.62
N LEU A 233 7.82 36.79 -36.32
CA LEU A 233 6.78 37.57 -35.62
C LEU A 233 7.03 39.09 -35.66
N ASP A 234 8.06 39.55 -36.39
CA ASP A 234 8.35 40.97 -36.56
C ASP A 234 7.35 41.71 -37.47
N ALA A 235 7.14 43.00 -37.15
CA ALA A 235 5.97 43.81 -37.48
C ALA A 235 5.64 44.02 -38.97
N ALA A 236 6.47 43.55 -39.91
CA ALA A 236 6.29 43.76 -41.34
C ALA A 236 5.33 42.75 -42.02
N ASN A 237 4.95 41.63 -41.37
CA ASN A 237 4.26 40.51 -42.01
C ASN A 237 2.91 40.09 -41.39
N LYS A 238 2.15 40.97 -40.73
CA LYS A 238 0.91 40.65 -39.98
C LYS A 238 -0.40 40.98 -40.71
N SER A 239 -0.52 40.58 -41.97
CA SER A 239 -1.78 40.76 -42.70
C SER A 239 -2.86 39.81 -42.16
N ALA A 240 -3.95 40.37 -41.63
CA ALA A 240 -5.10 39.58 -41.22
C ALA A 240 -5.71 38.76 -42.38
N LYS A 241 -5.49 39.17 -43.64
CA LYS A 241 -6.00 38.46 -44.83
C LYS A 241 -5.17 37.24 -45.23
N SER A 242 -3.93 37.15 -44.78
CA SER A 242 -3.04 36.03 -45.11
C SER A 242 -3.39 34.78 -44.30
N VAL A 243 -3.07 33.61 -44.85
CA VAL A 243 -3.26 32.31 -44.21
C VAL A 243 -1.89 31.77 -43.83
N TYR A 244 -1.67 31.60 -42.53
CA TYR A 244 -0.39 31.19 -41.95
C TYR A 244 -0.44 29.76 -41.48
N GLN A 245 0.73 29.11 -41.41
CA GLN A 245 0.91 27.77 -40.86
C GLN A 245 1.99 27.77 -39.78
N VAL A 246 1.75 26.99 -38.73
CA VAL A 246 2.73 26.70 -37.65
C VAL A 246 2.71 25.22 -37.29
N TYR A 247 3.87 24.67 -36.96
CA TYR A 247 4.00 23.32 -36.40
C TYR A 247 3.59 23.31 -34.91
N VAL A 248 2.69 22.39 -34.54
CA VAL A 248 2.22 22.24 -33.15
C VAL A 248 3.20 21.34 -32.39
N ARG A 249 4.30 21.97 -32.01
CA ARG A 249 5.40 21.39 -31.23
C ARG A 249 5.70 22.29 -30.05
N VAL A 250 5.85 21.78 -28.84
CA VAL A 250 6.04 22.61 -27.64
C VAL A 250 7.23 22.15 -26.83
N LYS A 251 8.13 23.07 -26.49
CA LYS A 251 9.22 22.79 -25.55
C LYS A 251 8.65 22.73 -24.13
N VAL A 252 9.02 21.70 -23.39
CA VAL A 252 8.54 21.44 -22.02
C VAL A 252 9.72 21.16 -21.09
N CYS A 253 9.46 21.20 -19.77
CA CYS A 253 10.46 21.00 -18.73
C CYS A 253 11.66 21.96 -18.82
N ASP A 254 11.38 23.20 -19.25
CA ASP A 254 12.37 24.27 -19.27
C ASP A 254 12.54 24.82 -17.84
N THR A 255 13.75 24.66 -17.30
CA THR A 255 14.08 25.07 -15.92
C THR A 255 14.32 26.57 -15.77
N SER A 256 14.38 27.32 -16.87
CA SER A 256 14.65 28.76 -16.81
C SER A 256 13.50 29.50 -16.13
N THR A 257 13.83 30.48 -15.29
CA THR A 257 12.83 31.34 -14.64
C THR A 257 12.00 32.12 -15.67
N THR A 258 12.60 32.42 -16.83
CA THR A 258 11.93 33.04 -17.98
C THR A 258 10.85 32.15 -18.61
N ALA A 259 10.89 30.83 -18.41
CA ALA A 259 9.87 29.92 -18.91
C ALA A 259 8.61 29.86 -18.04
N GLY A 260 8.60 30.51 -16.86
CA GLY A 260 7.48 30.43 -15.90
C GLY A 260 7.54 29.23 -14.94
N GLY A 261 8.70 28.57 -14.81
CA GLY A 261 8.92 27.42 -13.94
C GLY A 261 8.66 26.07 -14.61
N LEU A 262 8.86 24.97 -13.88
CA LEU A 262 8.65 23.60 -14.37
C LEU A 262 7.17 23.20 -14.30
N GLU A 263 6.71 22.46 -15.30
CA GLU A 263 5.40 21.81 -15.29
C GLU A 263 5.33 20.74 -14.19
N ALA A 264 4.14 20.50 -13.64
CA ALA A 264 3.93 19.61 -12.50
C ALA A 264 4.36 18.15 -12.75
N ASN A 265 4.39 17.72 -14.01
CA ASN A 265 4.79 16.37 -14.40
C ASN A 265 6.26 16.27 -14.85
N CYS A 266 7.06 17.33 -14.70
CA CYS A 266 8.49 17.29 -15.03
C CYS A 266 9.30 16.68 -13.88
N VAL A 267 9.90 15.51 -14.14
CA VAL A 267 10.71 14.75 -13.18
C VAL A 267 12.19 14.89 -13.52
N LYS A 268 13.03 14.94 -12.50
CA LYS A 268 14.47 15.14 -12.62
C LYS A 268 15.21 13.83 -12.92
N TYR A 269 16.10 13.89 -13.91
CA TYR A 269 17.01 12.83 -14.33
C TYR A 269 18.43 13.39 -14.42
N GLY A 270 19.28 13.08 -13.43
CA GLY A 270 20.61 13.67 -13.34
C GLY A 270 20.54 15.19 -13.22
N SER A 271 20.99 15.92 -14.25
CA SER A 271 20.89 17.38 -14.35
C SER A 271 19.67 17.87 -15.13
N ASN A 272 18.92 16.97 -15.78
CA ASN A 272 17.89 17.31 -16.77
C ASN A 272 16.49 17.02 -16.21
N TYR A 273 15.45 17.55 -16.86
CA TYR A 273 14.05 17.29 -16.50
C TYR A 273 13.27 16.75 -17.68
N LYS A 274 12.37 15.80 -17.44
CA LYS A 274 11.57 15.14 -18.46
C LYS A 274 10.11 15.02 -18.03
N PRO A 275 9.14 15.18 -18.95
CA PRO A 275 7.73 15.02 -18.60
C PRO A 275 7.41 13.54 -18.42
N GLU A 276 6.82 13.17 -17.30
CA GLU A 276 6.34 11.82 -17.03
C GLU A 276 4.81 11.71 -17.09
N GLY A 277 4.34 10.49 -17.29
CA GLY A 277 2.94 10.12 -17.14
C GLY A 277 2.78 8.89 -16.23
N LEU A 278 1.56 8.37 -16.18
CA LEU A 278 1.17 7.27 -15.29
C LEU A 278 1.96 5.97 -15.53
N LEU A 279 2.35 5.67 -16.76
CA LEU A 279 3.16 4.48 -17.06
C LEU A 279 4.50 4.53 -16.33
N GLN A 280 5.18 5.68 -16.33
CA GLN A 280 6.43 5.83 -15.58
C GLN A 280 6.19 5.80 -14.06
N GLN A 281 5.17 6.52 -13.58
CA GLN A 281 4.85 6.60 -12.15
C GLN A 281 4.55 5.24 -11.52
N TYR A 282 4.00 4.31 -12.29
CA TYR A 282 3.62 2.96 -11.83
C TYR A 282 4.50 1.83 -12.38
N ALA A 283 5.62 2.14 -13.05
CA ALA A 283 6.48 1.15 -13.72
C ALA A 283 7.12 0.10 -12.81
N ASN A 284 7.25 0.40 -11.52
CA ASN A 284 7.73 -0.55 -10.52
C ASN A 284 6.62 -1.47 -9.95
N LYS A 285 5.36 -1.25 -10.33
CA LYS A 285 4.20 -1.94 -9.73
C LYS A 285 3.40 -2.72 -10.76
N ILE A 286 3.45 -2.27 -12.01
CA ILE A 286 2.64 -2.82 -13.09
C ILE A 286 3.57 -3.21 -14.23
N ARG A 287 3.35 -4.41 -14.74
CA ARG A 287 3.87 -4.85 -16.04
C ARG A 287 2.86 -4.44 -17.10
N TYR A 288 3.33 -3.96 -18.23
CA TYR A 288 2.49 -3.46 -19.30
C TYR A 288 2.63 -4.31 -20.56
N GLY A 289 1.48 -4.59 -21.19
CA GLY A 289 1.38 -5.08 -22.56
C GLY A 289 0.53 -4.12 -23.39
N ALA A 290 0.69 -4.14 -24.70
CA ALA A 290 -0.11 -3.29 -25.59
C ALA A 290 -0.68 -4.10 -26.75
N PHE A 291 -1.97 -3.97 -26.96
CA PHE A 291 -2.74 -4.49 -28.09
C PHE A 291 -3.41 -3.34 -28.81
N SER A 292 -3.46 -3.43 -30.14
CA SER A 292 -4.17 -2.47 -30.98
C SER A 292 -4.37 -3.07 -32.36
N TYR A 293 -4.78 -2.26 -33.32
CA TYR A 293 -5.06 -2.68 -34.68
C TYR A 293 -3.86 -2.56 -35.60
N LEU A 294 -3.91 -3.29 -36.73
CA LEU A 294 -3.15 -2.93 -37.92
C LEU A 294 -3.77 -1.71 -38.59
N ASN A 295 -2.94 -0.82 -39.11
CA ASN A 295 -3.40 0.39 -39.78
C ASN A 295 -3.88 0.07 -41.21
N ALA A 296 -5.09 -0.43 -41.32
CA ALA A 296 -5.71 -0.82 -42.58
C ALA A 296 -7.10 -0.19 -42.76
N GLY A 297 -7.55 -0.16 -44.01
CA GLY A 297 -8.91 0.20 -44.38
C GLY A 297 -9.65 -0.97 -45.02
N GLY A 298 -10.99 -0.85 -45.13
CA GLY A 298 -11.87 -1.86 -45.72
C GLY A 298 -12.47 -2.82 -44.71
N ASP A 299 -13.53 -3.52 -45.11
CA ASP A 299 -14.35 -4.43 -44.31
C ASP A 299 -13.73 -5.83 -44.10
N THR A 300 -12.54 -6.08 -44.67
CA THR A 300 -11.88 -7.40 -44.62
C THR A 300 -10.78 -7.51 -43.56
N GLN A 301 -10.28 -6.40 -43.00
CA GLN A 301 -9.30 -6.46 -41.91
C GLN A 301 -9.99 -6.85 -40.60
N GLN A 302 -9.46 -7.88 -39.95
CA GLN A 302 -10.04 -8.48 -38.74
C GLN A 302 -9.04 -8.43 -37.58
N GLY A 303 -9.57 -8.43 -36.35
CA GLY A 303 -8.85 -8.68 -35.12
C GLY A 303 -7.95 -7.58 -34.58
N GLY A 304 -7.52 -7.81 -33.33
CA GLY A 304 -6.41 -7.08 -32.69
C GLY A 304 -5.08 -7.81 -32.82
N VAL A 305 -4.00 -7.04 -32.78
CA VAL A 305 -2.62 -7.53 -32.79
C VAL A 305 -1.86 -7.10 -31.54
N MET A 306 -0.99 -7.98 -31.04
CA MET A 306 -0.07 -7.63 -29.96
C MET A 306 1.02 -6.70 -30.51
N ARG A 307 1.12 -5.50 -29.94
CA ARG A 307 2.11 -4.47 -30.29
C ARG A 307 3.33 -4.52 -29.39
N ALA A 308 3.13 -4.87 -28.11
CA ALA A 308 4.20 -5.12 -27.15
C ALA A 308 3.79 -6.22 -26.15
N PRO A 309 4.64 -7.25 -25.92
CA PRO A 309 4.35 -8.30 -24.95
C PRO A 309 4.53 -7.80 -23.51
N MET A 310 3.82 -8.41 -22.56
CA MET A 310 3.77 -8.01 -21.15
C MET A 310 5.16 -7.96 -20.50
N GLY A 311 5.56 -6.81 -19.97
CA GLY A 311 6.85 -6.65 -19.31
C GLY A 311 6.95 -5.40 -18.45
N PHE A 312 8.02 -5.32 -17.66
CA PHE A 312 8.37 -4.08 -16.99
C PHE A 312 8.92 -3.09 -18.01
N ILE A 313 8.53 -1.83 -17.88
CA ILE A 313 8.96 -0.74 -18.77
C ILE A 313 9.99 0.19 -18.12
N GLY A 314 10.12 0.15 -16.79
CA GLY A 314 11.07 0.98 -16.06
C GLY A 314 12.53 0.58 -16.31
N PRO A 315 13.52 1.47 -16.11
CA PRO A 315 14.94 1.14 -16.18
C PRO A 315 15.35 0.06 -15.18
N THR A 316 14.56 -0.07 -14.12
CA THR A 316 14.66 -1.10 -13.10
C THR A 316 13.28 -1.63 -12.75
N TYR A 317 13.22 -2.79 -12.09
CA TYR A 317 11.99 -3.31 -11.49
C TYR A 317 12.27 -4.04 -10.17
N PRO A 318 11.30 -4.07 -9.24
CA PRO A 318 11.42 -4.84 -8.01
C PRO A 318 11.24 -6.33 -8.30
N GLN A 319 11.99 -7.17 -7.58
CA GLN A 319 11.79 -8.60 -7.59
C GLN A 319 11.02 -9.00 -6.32
N PRO A 320 9.86 -9.67 -6.43
CA PRO A 320 9.13 -10.12 -5.25
C PRO A 320 10.02 -10.93 -4.30
N LEU A 321 9.87 -10.68 -2.99
CA LEU A 321 10.65 -11.29 -1.89
C LEU A 321 12.13 -10.90 -1.87
N SER A 322 12.51 -9.82 -2.55
CA SER A 322 13.87 -9.30 -2.57
C SER A 322 13.88 -7.81 -2.25
N THR A 323 14.87 -7.36 -1.48
CA THR A 323 15.16 -5.93 -1.31
C THR A 323 16.00 -5.37 -2.46
N ALA A 324 16.47 -6.23 -3.37
CA ALA A 324 17.27 -5.84 -4.53
C ALA A 324 16.37 -5.35 -5.67
N VAL A 325 16.78 -4.23 -6.26
CA VAL A 325 16.20 -3.69 -7.49
C VAL A 325 16.99 -4.23 -8.68
N VAL A 326 16.31 -4.80 -9.67
CA VAL A 326 16.94 -5.43 -10.83
C VAL A 326 16.98 -4.44 -11.99
N THR A 327 18.14 -4.33 -12.67
CA THR A 327 18.26 -3.56 -13.92
C THR A 327 17.42 -4.20 -15.03
N ASN A 328 16.58 -3.41 -15.68
CA ASN A 328 15.75 -3.87 -16.78
C ASN A 328 16.47 -3.70 -18.12
N THR A 329 16.74 -4.80 -18.80
CA THR A 329 17.33 -4.77 -20.15
C THR A 329 16.35 -4.29 -21.22
N ARG A 330 15.05 -4.23 -20.92
CA ARG A 330 13.98 -3.72 -21.79
C ARG A 330 13.42 -2.37 -21.28
N GLY A 331 14.20 -1.63 -20.47
CA GLY A 331 13.80 -0.32 -19.98
C GLY A 331 13.48 0.65 -21.13
N GLU A 332 12.31 1.29 -21.07
CA GLU A 332 11.81 2.18 -22.12
C GLU A 332 12.31 3.62 -21.98
N TRP A 333 13.06 3.92 -20.92
CA TRP A 333 13.83 5.15 -20.80
C TRP A 333 15.13 4.93 -20.04
N ASP A 334 16.05 5.87 -20.17
CA ASP A 334 17.33 5.87 -19.47
C ASP A 334 17.20 6.43 -18.04
N ALA A 335 17.72 5.70 -17.05
CA ALA A 335 17.60 6.06 -15.63
C ALA A 335 18.31 7.37 -15.26
N THR A 336 19.30 7.81 -16.05
CA THR A 336 20.14 8.96 -15.72
C THR A 336 19.71 10.22 -16.46
N THR A 337 19.25 10.08 -17.70
CA THR A 337 18.92 11.18 -18.61
C THR A 337 17.42 11.33 -18.84
N GLY A 338 16.63 10.28 -18.55
CA GLY A 338 15.19 10.21 -18.76
C GLY A 338 14.78 10.16 -20.23
N ILE A 339 15.73 10.00 -21.15
CA ILE A 339 15.49 9.92 -22.60
C ILE A 339 14.79 8.59 -22.92
N MET A 340 13.74 8.62 -23.73
CA MET A 340 13.03 7.41 -24.16
C MET A 340 13.89 6.56 -25.10
N THR A 341 13.97 5.25 -24.81
CA THR A 341 14.63 4.26 -25.66
C THR A 341 13.78 4.01 -26.90
N SER A 342 14.32 4.11 -28.12
CA SER A 342 13.53 3.96 -29.35
C SER A 342 13.14 2.50 -29.67
N ASN A 343 13.93 1.53 -29.22
CA ASN A 343 13.73 0.10 -29.49
C ASN A 343 14.06 -0.76 -28.25
N PRO A 344 13.25 -0.68 -27.18
CA PRO A 344 13.44 -1.45 -25.94
C PRO A 344 13.24 -2.97 -26.12
N ASP A 345 12.55 -3.41 -27.18
CA ASP A 345 12.36 -4.82 -27.55
C ASP A 345 12.83 -5.10 -28.99
N THR A 346 14.15 -5.26 -29.11
CA THR A 346 14.82 -5.52 -30.39
C THR A 346 14.39 -6.83 -31.03
N VAL A 347 13.98 -7.82 -30.25
CA VAL A 347 13.55 -9.15 -30.72
C VAL A 347 12.24 -9.03 -31.50
N SER A 348 11.22 -8.43 -30.88
CA SER A 348 9.91 -8.24 -31.53
C SER A 348 10.01 -7.30 -32.75
N ALA A 349 10.83 -6.25 -32.65
CA ALA A 349 11.08 -5.32 -33.76
C ALA A 349 11.72 -6.01 -34.96
N THR A 350 12.79 -6.79 -34.74
CA THR A 350 13.50 -7.50 -35.81
C THR A 350 12.61 -8.54 -36.48
N ALA A 351 11.86 -9.33 -35.69
CA ALA A 351 10.92 -10.32 -36.22
C ALA A 351 9.82 -9.68 -37.09
N SER A 352 9.41 -8.45 -36.77
CA SER A 352 8.45 -7.69 -37.55
C SER A 352 9.09 -6.85 -38.66
N GLY A 353 10.43 -6.80 -38.79
CA GLY A 353 11.12 -5.97 -39.78
C GLY A 353 10.88 -4.46 -39.58
N VAL A 354 10.78 -4.01 -38.33
CA VAL A 354 10.59 -2.59 -37.96
C VAL A 354 11.73 -2.12 -37.04
N SER A 355 11.83 -0.80 -36.83
CA SER A 355 12.91 -0.18 -36.04
C SER A 355 12.49 0.34 -34.67
N GLN A 356 11.19 0.31 -34.34
CA GLN A 356 10.66 0.78 -33.06
C GLN A 356 9.88 -0.32 -32.33
N SER A 357 9.84 -0.23 -31.00
CA SER A 357 9.12 -1.16 -30.13
C SER A 357 8.85 -0.54 -28.76
N GLY A 358 8.19 -1.28 -27.87
CA GLY A 358 7.84 -0.82 -26.52
C GLY A 358 6.46 -0.19 -26.43
N VAL A 359 5.88 -0.26 -25.24
CA VAL A 359 4.53 0.21 -24.93
C VAL A 359 4.45 1.74 -25.07
N MET A 360 5.40 2.47 -24.50
CA MET A 360 5.40 3.93 -24.50
C MET A 360 5.65 4.50 -25.90
N ASN A 361 6.57 3.90 -26.66
CA ASN A 361 6.79 4.32 -28.04
C ASN A 361 5.55 4.10 -28.90
N TYR A 362 4.94 2.90 -28.81
CA TYR A 362 3.75 2.59 -29.59
C TYR A 362 2.64 3.60 -29.30
N LEU A 363 2.32 3.78 -28.01
CA LEU A 363 1.34 4.74 -27.53
C LEU A 363 1.58 6.15 -28.09
N ASN A 364 2.84 6.61 -28.09
CA ASN A 364 3.19 7.97 -28.50
C ASN A 364 3.20 8.18 -30.03
N LYS A 365 3.47 7.12 -30.81
CA LYS A 365 3.83 7.28 -32.23
C LYS A 365 2.88 6.61 -33.21
N PHE A 366 1.85 5.88 -32.75
CA PHE A 366 0.89 5.32 -33.68
C PHE A 366 0.20 6.43 -34.52
N GLY A 367 -0.06 6.13 -35.78
CA GLY A 367 -0.54 7.05 -36.83
C GLY A 367 0.53 7.97 -37.41
N GLN A 368 1.72 8.08 -36.83
CA GLN A 368 2.73 9.07 -37.26
C GLN A 368 3.48 8.62 -38.53
N ALA A 369 3.83 7.34 -38.65
CA ALA A 369 4.59 6.85 -39.80
C ALA A 369 3.69 6.68 -41.04
N ALA A 370 2.53 6.09 -40.84
CA ALA A 370 1.54 5.83 -41.89
C ALA A 370 0.68 7.05 -42.24
N LYS A 371 0.66 8.09 -41.38
CA LYS A 371 -0.08 9.36 -41.59
C LYS A 371 -1.60 9.18 -41.75
N THR A 372 -2.12 8.09 -41.23
CA THR A 372 -3.52 7.65 -41.27
C THR A 372 -3.78 6.73 -40.08
N TYR A 373 -5.04 6.45 -39.75
CA TYR A 373 -5.46 5.52 -38.71
C TYR A 373 -6.32 4.40 -39.30
N MET A 374 -6.57 3.34 -38.52
CA MET A 374 -7.51 2.28 -38.93
C MET A 374 -8.89 2.88 -39.23
N THR A 375 -9.63 2.31 -40.19
CA THR A 375 -10.95 2.84 -40.60
C THR A 375 -12.13 2.29 -39.80
N TYR A 376 -12.06 1.03 -39.35
CA TYR A 376 -13.17 0.34 -38.67
C TYR A 376 -12.64 -0.37 -37.44
N ASP A 377 -13.26 -0.17 -36.28
CA ASP A 377 -12.87 -0.70 -34.99
C ASP A 377 -13.60 -1.98 -34.62
N ASN A 378 -12.93 -3.10 -34.85
CA ASN A 378 -13.42 -4.42 -34.44
C ASN A 378 -13.11 -4.67 -32.94
N VAL A 379 -13.60 -3.81 -32.05
CA VAL A 379 -13.18 -3.73 -30.64
C VAL A 379 -13.38 -5.01 -29.84
N SER A 380 -14.49 -5.73 -30.05
CA SER A 380 -14.72 -7.01 -29.37
C SER A 380 -13.66 -8.05 -29.77
N GLU A 381 -13.14 -8.01 -31.00
CA GLU A 381 -12.04 -8.88 -31.45
C GLU A 381 -10.68 -8.44 -30.89
N LEU A 382 -10.45 -7.14 -30.72
CA LEU A 382 -9.27 -6.60 -30.03
C LEU A 382 -9.25 -6.98 -28.55
N TYR A 383 -10.37 -6.82 -27.87
CA TYR A 383 -10.54 -7.24 -26.48
C TYR A 383 -10.30 -8.74 -26.35
N TYR A 384 -10.91 -9.53 -27.25
CA TYR A 384 -10.72 -10.97 -27.30
C TYR A 384 -9.27 -11.37 -27.55
N ALA A 385 -8.53 -10.70 -28.44
CA ALA A 385 -7.09 -10.93 -28.62
C ALA A 385 -6.29 -10.72 -27.32
N THR A 386 -6.68 -9.71 -26.55
CA THR A 386 -6.07 -9.41 -25.25
C THR A 386 -6.40 -10.47 -24.20
N VAL A 387 -7.66 -10.94 -24.16
CA VAL A 387 -8.10 -12.04 -23.29
C VAL A 387 -7.36 -13.33 -23.63
N ARG A 388 -7.28 -13.70 -24.91
CA ARG A 388 -6.54 -14.88 -25.39
C ARG A 388 -5.11 -14.89 -24.89
N TYR A 389 -4.46 -13.73 -24.87
CA TYR A 389 -3.09 -13.62 -24.37
C TYR A 389 -2.98 -13.97 -22.88
N PHE A 390 -3.89 -13.47 -22.04
CA PHE A 390 -3.95 -13.84 -20.63
C PHE A 390 -4.30 -15.31 -20.39
N GLU A 391 -5.13 -15.89 -21.24
CA GLU A 391 -5.46 -17.32 -21.25
C GLU A 391 -4.33 -18.20 -21.79
N ASN A 392 -3.21 -17.60 -22.19
CA ASN A 392 -2.06 -18.27 -22.82
C ASN A 392 -2.44 -19.02 -24.11
N LEU A 393 -3.44 -18.50 -24.84
CA LEU A 393 -3.80 -18.92 -26.17
C LEU A 393 -2.96 -18.15 -27.19
N GLY A 394 -2.42 -18.85 -28.20
CA GLY A 394 -1.60 -18.23 -29.23
C GLY A 394 -2.35 -17.23 -30.13
N ASN A 395 -1.57 -16.49 -30.92
CA ASN A 395 -2.02 -15.56 -31.95
C ASN A 395 -3.04 -16.20 -32.92
N VAL A 396 -3.92 -15.38 -33.50
CA VAL A 396 -4.80 -15.78 -34.61
C VAL A 396 -4.12 -15.38 -35.93
N PRO A 397 -3.58 -16.33 -36.71
CA PRO A 397 -2.76 -16.02 -37.88
C PRO A 397 -3.45 -15.08 -38.88
N GLU A 398 -4.75 -15.29 -39.13
CA GLU A 398 -5.56 -14.52 -40.07
C GLU A 398 -5.59 -13.02 -39.79
N TRP A 399 -5.41 -12.60 -38.53
CA TRP A 399 -5.36 -11.18 -38.15
C TRP A 399 -4.01 -10.53 -38.48
N THR A 400 -2.95 -11.33 -38.60
CA THR A 400 -1.57 -10.88 -38.88
C THR A 400 -1.06 -11.23 -40.28
N ASN A 401 -1.76 -12.07 -41.04
CA ASN A 401 -1.33 -12.51 -42.38
C ASN A 401 -1.13 -11.33 -43.35
N SER A 402 -1.88 -10.24 -43.18
CA SER A 402 -1.81 -9.06 -44.06
C SER A 402 -0.54 -8.22 -43.87
N VAL A 403 0.29 -8.57 -42.87
CA VAL A 403 1.61 -8.00 -42.58
C VAL A 403 2.72 -9.07 -42.54
N ALA A 404 2.49 -10.23 -43.14
CA ALA A 404 3.54 -11.21 -43.38
C ALA A 404 4.68 -10.61 -44.22
N ALA A 405 5.90 -11.14 -44.07
CA ALA A 405 7.04 -10.67 -44.83
C ALA A 405 6.79 -10.83 -46.35
N GLY A 406 7.09 -9.78 -47.13
CA GLY A 406 6.87 -9.77 -48.58
C GLY A 406 5.46 -9.35 -49.04
N THR A 407 4.51 -9.10 -48.12
CA THR A 407 3.18 -8.60 -48.48
C THR A 407 3.19 -7.11 -48.84
N ALA A 408 2.55 -6.73 -49.96
CA ALA A 408 2.43 -5.34 -50.38
C ALA A 408 1.63 -4.51 -49.36
N GLY A 409 2.07 -3.27 -49.09
CA GLY A 409 1.41 -2.36 -48.14
C GLY A 409 1.62 -2.70 -46.66
N ARG A 410 2.47 -3.68 -46.35
CA ARG A 410 2.83 -4.12 -44.99
C ARG A 410 3.30 -2.97 -44.09
N ASP A 411 4.22 -2.14 -44.57
CA ASP A 411 4.87 -1.12 -43.73
C ASP A 411 3.88 -0.06 -43.23
N ALA A 412 2.94 0.34 -44.09
CA ALA A 412 1.87 1.26 -43.71
C ALA A 412 0.95 0.65 -42.64
N LYS A 413 0.64 -0.65 -42.74
CA LYS A 413 -0.20 -1.37 -41.76
C LYS A 413 0.49 -1.61 -40.42
N LEU A 414 1.79 -1.88 -40.44
CA LEU A 414 2.60 -2.01 -39.23
C LEU A 414 2.80 -0.67 -38.54
N ASP A 415 2.83 0.43 -39.32
CA ASP A 415 3.01 1.80 -38.85
C ASP A 415 4.31 1.97 -38.03
N GLY A 416 5.37 1.27 -38.46
CA GLY A 416 6.67 1.31 -37.80
C GLY A 416 6.79 0.49 -36.50
N PHE A 417 5.75 -0.26 -36.11
CA PHE A 417 5.71 -1.04 -34.87
C PHE A 417 5.46 -2.53 -35.09
N PRO A 418 5.84 -3.39 -34.12
CA PRO A 418 5.68 -4.82 -34.26
C PRO A 418 4.22 -5.24 -34.38
N ALA A 419 4.00 -6.35 -35.08
CA ALA A 419 2.82 -7.19 -34.90
C ALA A 419 3.36 -8.54 -34.44
N VAL A 420 3.33 -8.79 -33.12
CA VAL A 420 3.97 -9.96 -32.53
C VAL A 420 3.14 -11.20 -32.85
N ILE A 421 3.68 -12.07 -33.71
CA ILE A 421 3.02 -13.30 -34.18
C ILE A 421 3.35 -14.49 -33.27
N ASP A 422 4.60 -14.60 -32.84
CA ASP A 422 5.05 -15.69 -31.96
C ASP A 422 4.88 -15.32 -30.49
N TRP A 423 3.85 -15.90 -29.86
CA TRP A 423 3.55 -15.69 -28.44
C TRP A 423 4.22 -16.76 -27.55
N SER A 424 4.95 -17.71 -28.13
CA SER A 424 5.63 -18.75 -27.34
C SER A 424 6.65 -18.12 -26.38
N GLY A 425 6.66 -18.62 -25.14
CA GLY A 425 7.51 -18.12 -24.07
C GLY A 425 7.17 -16.70 -23.58
N LYS A 426 6.01 -16.14 -23.93
CA LYS A 426 5.59 -14.78 -23.55
C LYS A 426 4.36 -14.75 -22.63
N ASP A 427 4.12 -15.81 -21.85
CA ASP A 427 3.01 -15.90 -20.90
C ASP A 427 2.95 -14.63 -20.02
N PRO A 428 1.83 -13.88 -20.01
CA PRO A 428 1.74 -12.66 -19.23
C PRO A 428 1.71 -12.93 -17.72
N ILE A 429 1.22 -14.09 -17.27
CA ILE A 429 1.05 -14.42 -15.86
C ILE A 429 2.33 -15.10 -15.37
N ALA A 430 3.16 -14.34 -14.64
CA ALA A 430 4.41 -14.84 -14.07
C ALA A 430 4.22 -15.46 -12.68
N TYR A 431 3.15 -15.07 -11.98
CA TYR A 431 2.82 -15.54 -10.63
C TYR A 431 1.33 -15.86 -10.54
N SER A 432 0.95 -16.95 -9.86
CA SER A 432 -0.44 -17.43 -9.84
C SER A 432 -1.43 -16.45 -9.17
N CYS A 433 -1.00 -15.70 -8.17
CA CYS A 433 -1.78 -14.66 -7.51
C CYS A 433 -1.78 -13.31 -8.23
N GLN A 434 -1.08 -13.20 -9.36
CA GLN A 434 -0.89 -11.94 -10.05
C GLN A 434 -2.23 -11.37 -10.52
N LYS A 435 -2.51 -10.13 -10.15
CA LYS A 435 -3.74 -9.43 -10.56
C LYS A 435 -3.63 -9.01 -12.03
N ASN A 436 -4.68 -9.26 -12.81
CA ASN A 436 -4.71 -9.01 -14.25
C ASN A 436 -5.78 -7.99 -14.60
N PHE A 437 -5.41 -7.05 -15.46
CA PHE A 437 -6.22 -5.90 -15.80
C PHE A 437 -6.17 -5.64 -17.31
N ILE A 438 -7.31 -5.20 -17.87
CA ILE A 438 -7.37 -4.63 -19.22
C ILE A 438 -7.87 -3.19 -19.08
N LEU A 439 -7.12 -2.23 -19.63
CA LEU A 439 -7.56 -0.85 -19.79
C LEU A 439 -7.74 -0.56 -21.27
N GLY A 440 -8.98 -0.31 -21.68
CA GLY A 440 -9.32 0.07 -23.04
C GLY A 440 -9.57 1.55 -23.23
N ILE A 441 -9.42 2.00 -24.46
CA ILE A 441 -9.90 3.30 -24.97
C ILE A 441 -10.50 3.07 -26.35
N GLY A 442 -11.62 3.71 -26.66
CA GLY A 442 -12.26 3.70 -27.97
C GLY A 442 -13.57 4.47 -27.96
N ASP A 443 -14.24 4.55 -29.11
CA ASP A 443 -15.59 5.09 -29.24
C ASP A 443 -16.65 3.98 -29.39
N ASP A 444 -17.88 4.25 -28.98
CA ASP A 444 -18.93 3.23 -28.88
C ASP A 444 -19.61 2.92 -30.24
N HIS A 445 -19.12 3.49 -31.34
CA HIS A 445 -19.66 3.30 -32.68
C HIS A 445 -18.93 2.21 -33.46
N THR A 446 -18.86 1.02 -32.85
CA THR A 446 -17.93 -0.03 -33.29
C THR A 446 -18.29 -0.68 -34.62
N HIS A 447 -17.35 -1.38 -35.28
CA HIS A 447 -17.59 -1.98 -36.60
C HIS A 447 -17.05 -3.42 -36.75
N TYR A 448 -17.88 -4.32 -37.29
CA TYR A 448 -17.53 -5.69 -37.69
C TYR A 448 -16.80 -6.50 -36.60
N ASP A 449 -17.29 -6.48 -35.37
CA ASP A 449 -16.57 -6.99 -34.20
C ASP A 449 -17.09 -8.35 -33.69
N TYR A 450 -17.58 -9.21 -34.57
CA TYR A 450 -18.30 -10.43 -34.20
C TYR A 450 -17.48 -11.75 -34.26
N ASN A 451 -16.25 -11.76 -34.78
CA ASN A 451 -15.43 -12.99 -34.84
C ASN A 451 -14.64 -13.21 -33.54
N VAL A 452 -15.36 -13.61 -32.49
CA VAL A 452 -14.83 -13.94 -31.16
C VAL A 452 -15.19 -15.37 -30.75
N GLY A 453 -14.51 -15.91 -29.74
CA GLY A 453 -14.80 -17.25 -29.20
C GLY A 453 -16.25 -17.39 -28.73
N GLY A 454 -16.90 -18.49 -29.10
CA GLY A 454 -18.29 -18.77 -28.72
C GLY A 454 -19.35 -17.89 -29.39
N SER A 455 -19.00 -17.16 -30.45
CA SER A 455 -19.95 -16.43 -31.31
C SER A 455 -20.72 -17.39 -32.23
N SER A 456 -22.05 -17.27 -32.27
CA SER A 456 -22.92 -17.94 -33.24
C SER A 456 -23.20 -17.10 -34.48
N VAL A 457 -22.68 -15.86 -34.53
CA VAL A 457 -22.81 -14.97 -35.67
C VAL A 457 -21.93 -15.49 -36.81
N SER A 458 -22.53 -15.63 -38.00
CA SER A 458 -21.82 -15.99 -39.23
C SER A 458 -22.26 -15.06 -40.36
N LYS A 459 -21.29 -14.42 -41.02
CA LYS A 459 -21.51 -13.50 -42.14
C LYS A 459 -20.53 -13.87 -43.27
N SER A 460 -21.02 -13.89 -44.51
CA SER A 460 -20.22 -14.28 -45.69
C SER A 460 -19.07 -13.33 -46.00
N ALA A 461 -19.17 -12.06 -45.61
CA ALA A 461 -18.13 -11.04 -45.85
C ALA A 461 -16.86 -11.27 -45.02
N ARG A 462 -16.97 -11.89 -43.83
CA ARG A 462 -15.85 -12.18 -42.93
C ARG A 462 -16.02 -13.55 -42.27
N ALA A 463 -15.37 -14.57 -42.83
CA ALA A 463 -15.37 -15.90 -42.23
C ALA A 463 -14.66 -15.88 -40.87
N ILE A 464 -15.23 -16.60 -39.89
CA ILE A 464 -14.61 -16.79 -38.57
C ILE A 464 -13.30 -17.58 -38.70
N PRO A 465 -12.16 -17.09 -38.19
CA PRO A 465 -10.90 -17.81 -38.22
C PRO A 465 -10.96 -19.16 -37.51
N ALA A 466 -10.17 -20.14 -37.95
CA ALA A 466 -10.23 -21.50 -37.41
C ALA A 466 -9.89 -21.55 -35.91
N ALA A 467 -8.85 -20.80 -35.49
CA ALA A 467 -8.41 -20.72 -34.09
C ALA A 467 -9.43 -20.02 -33.16
N VAL A 468 -10.31 -19.19 -33.72
CA VAL A 468 -11.39 -18.52 -33.00
C VAL A 468 -12.59 -19.47 -32.89
N LYS A 469 -12.94 -20.14 -33.99
CA LYS A 469 -14.05 -21.10 -34.03
C LYS A 469 -13.85 -22.28 -33.07
N SER A 470 -12.60 -22.71 -32.86
CA SER A 470 -12.28 -23.81 -31.94
C SER A 470 -12.20 -23.40 -30.47
N ASP A 471 -12.29 -22.11 -30.14
CA ASP A 471 -12.22 -21.63 -28.76
C ASP A 471 -13.55 -21.90 -28.03
N THR A 472 -13.50 -22.82 -27.06
CA THR A 472 -14.64 -23.20 -26.21
C THR A 472 -14.63 -22.51 -24.84
N ARG A 473 -13.54 -21.80 -24.52
CA ARG A 473 -13.34 -21.14 -23.24
C ARG A 473 -14.06 -19.81 -23.20
N ASN A 474 -13.87 -19.03 -24.26
CA ASN A 474 -14.58 -17.77 -24.45
C ASN A 474 -15.97 -18.06 -25.00
N GLN A 475 -17.00 -17.74 -24.23
CA GLN A 475 -18.40 -18.01 -24.58
C GLN A 475 -19.17 -16.71 -24.77
N ALA A 476 -18.78 -15.91 -25.78
CA ALA A 476 -19.27 -14.54 -25.95
C ALA A 476 -20.80 -14.45 -25.99
N ASP A 477 -21.49 -15.35 -26.71
CA ASP A 477 -22.95 -15.37 -26.75
C ASP A 477 -23.60 -15.65 -25.40
N THR A 478 -23.08 -16.65 -24.67
CA THR A 478 -23.61 -17.06 -23.38
C THR A 478 -23.52 -15.90 -22.39
N TRP A 479 -22.35 -15.29 -22.27
CA TRP A 479 -22.13 -14.21 -21.31
C TRP A 479 -22.87 -12.93 -21.68
N THR A 480 -22.97 -12.61 -22.99
CA THR A 480 -23.75 -11.47 -23.46
C THR A 480 -25.24 -11.63 -23.17
N LYS A 481 -25.81 -12.82 -23.39
CA LYS A 481 -27.21 -13.09 -23.04
C LYS A 481 -27.44 -13.02 -21.53
N ASN A 482 -26.50 -13.54 -20.75
CA ASN A 482 -26.57 -13.50 -19.29
C ASN A 482 -26.56 -12.06 -18.78
N LEU A 483 -25.59 -11.22 -19.17
CA LEU A 483 -25.53 -9.83 -18.69
C LEU A 483 -26.74 -9.00 -19.17
N GLN A 484 -27.22 -9.22 -20.39
CA GLN A 484 -28.43 -8.53 -20.89
C GLN A 484 -29.68 -8.93 -20.08
N THR A 485 -29.77 -10.20 -19.66
CA THR A 485 -30.84 -10.65 -18.75
C THR A 485 -30.71 -9.96 -17.39
N LEU A 486 -29.50 -9.87 -16.84
CA LEU A 486 -29.22 -9.19 -15.57
C LEU A 486 -29.55 -7.69 -15.62
N GLU A 487 -29.35 -7.03 -16.78
CA GLU A 487 -29.73 -5.63 -17.00
C GLU A 487 -31.20 -5.43 -17.38
N GLY A 488 -31.98 -6.50 -17.48
CA GLY A 488 -33.42 -6.41 -17.77
C GLY A 488 -33.75 -6.08 -19.22
N PHE A 489 -32.91 -6.46 -20.18
CA PHE A 489 -33.22 -6.32 -21.60
C PHE A 489 -34.45 -7.16 -21.96
N THR A 490 -35.40 -6.57 -22.68
CA THR A 490 -36.63 -7.28 -23.11
C THR A 490 -36.36 -8.38 -24.13
N THR A 491 -35.25 -8.29 -24.85
CA THR A 491 -34.80 -9.30 -25.82
C THR A 491 -33.29 -9.32 -25.83
N THR A 492 -32.70 -10.48 -25.54
CA THR A 492 -31.25 -10.66 -25.63
C THR A 492 -30.83 -10.79 -27.09
N THR A 493 -29.82 -10.03 -27.51
CA THR A 493 -29.32 -10.02 -28.88
C THR A 493 -27.82 -9.71 -28.88
N PRO A 494 -27.01 -10.33 -29.77
CA PRO A 494 -25.60 -9.96 -29.86
C PRO A 494 -25.41 -8.54 -30.40
N TRP A 495 -26.40 -7.97 -31.09
CA TRP A 495 -26.23 -6.74 -31.88
C TRP A 495 -26.36 -5.45 -31.06
N TRP A 496 -25.37 -4.56 -31.22
CA TRP A 496 -25.42 -3.18 -30.75
C TRP A 496 -25.95 -2.27 -31.86
N LYS A 497 -27.20 -1.82 -31.72
CA LYS A 497 -27.92 -1.13 -32.81
C LYS A 497 -27.53 0.34 -33.00
N SER A 498 -26.96 0.97 -31.97
CA SER A 498 -26.48 2.35 -32.06
C SER A 498 -25.04 2.44 -32.55
N GLY A 499 -24.38 1.29 -32.75
CA GLY A 499 -23.05 1.20 -33.33
C GLY A 499 -23.05 1.33 -34.85
N GLY A 500 -21.87 1.14 -35.42
CA GLY A 500 -21.66 1.05 -36.86
C GLY A 500 -22.19 -0.24 -37.49
N THR A 501 -21.49 -0.71 -38.52
CA THR A 501 -21.91 -1.90 -39.28
C THR A 501 -21.54 -3.18 -38.52
N ASP A 502 -22.53 -4.05 -38.30
CA ASP A 502 -22.35 -5.36 -37.64
C ASP A 502 -21.67 -5.29 -36.26
N SER A 503 -21.97 -4.25 -35.48
CA SER A 503 -21.47 -4.04 -34.11
C SER A 503 -22.15 -4.94 -33.09
N THR A 504 -21.42 -5.34 -32.04
CA THR A 504 -21.91 -6.29 -31.04
C THR A 504 -21.67 -5.85 -29.60
N TYR A 505 -22.39 -6.51 -28.68
CA TYR A 505 -22.17 -6.42 -27.23
C TYR A 505 -21.09 -7.39 -26.73
N TYR A 506 -20.35 -8.07 -27.63
CA TYR A 506 -19.50 -9.19 -27.23
C TYR A 506 -18.34 -8.80 -26.32
N ILE A 507 -17.80 -7.59 -26.43
CA ILE A 507 -16.84 -7.06 -25.44
C ILE A 507 -17.37 -7.16 -24.01
N ALA A 508 -18.64 -6.80 -23.78
CA ALA A 508 -19.25 -6.88 -22.46
C ALA A 508 -19.43 -8.34 -21.99
N GLY A 509 -19.84 -9.22 -22.90
CA GLY A 509 -19.94 -10.65 -22.63
C GLY A 509 -18.59 -11.26 -22.25
N LEU A 510 -17.56 -10.99 -23.05
CA LEU A 510 -16.21 -11.46 -22.78
C LEU A 510 -15.69 -10.91 -21.45
N ALA A 511 -15.81 -9.61 -21.20
CA ALA A 511 -15.41 -8.97 -19.94
C ALA A 511 -16.09 -9.60 -18.73
N TYR A 512 -17.41 -9.86 -18.81
CA TYR A 512 -18.12 -10.55 -17.75
C TYR A 512 -17.57 -11.97 -17.52
N GLY A 513 -17.41 -12.75 -18.60
CA GLY A 513 -16.95 -14.13 -18.53
C GLY A 513 -15.57 -14.28 -17.90
N VAL A 514 -14.60 -13.46 -18.29
CA VAL A 514 -13.22 -13.52 -17.76
C VAL A 514 -13.08 -12.96 -16.35
N HIS A 515 -14.07 -12.19 -15.88
CA HIS A 515 -14.06 -11.60 -14.55
C HIS A 515 -14.55 -12.59 -13.47
N VAL A 516 -15.54 -13.41 -13.82
CA VAL A 516 -16.21 -14.33 -12.89
C VAL A 516 -15.78 -15.79 -13.01
N ASN A 517 -14.96 -16.13 -14.01
CA ASN A 517 -14.43 -17.47 -14.18
C ASN A 517 -12.90 -17.48 -14.13
N ASP A 518 -12.34 -18.63 -13.76
CA ASP A 518 -10.91 -18.85 -13.84
C ASP A 518 -10.44 -18.99 -15.30
N ILE A 519 -9.57 -18.07 -15.70
CA ILE A 519 -8.95 -18.01 -17.03
C ILE A 519 -7.62 -18.76 -17.10
N ARG A 520 -7.18 -19.48 -16.05
CA ARG A 520 -5.96 -20.33 -16.10
C ARG A 520 -6.03 -21.55 -15.14
N PRO A 521 -6.83 -22.60 -15.43
CA PRO A 521 -6.91 -23.80 -14.61
C PRO A 521 -5.60 -24.62 -14.60
N ASP A 522 -4.67 -24.28 -15.48
CA ASP A 522 -3.30 -24.80 -15.46
C ASP A 522 -2.44 -24.19 -14.34
N LEU A 523 -2.88 -23.09 -13.72
CA LEU A 523 -2.26 -22.45 -12.57
C LEU A 523 -3.08 -22.70 -11.29
N THR A 524 -2.46 -22.50 -10.13
CA THR A 524 -3.14 -22.66 -8.84
C THR A 524 -3.97 -21.42 -8.50
N GLY A 525 -5.17 -21.61 -7.95
CA GLY A 525 -6.07 -20.51 -7.57
C GLY A 525 -6.96 -20.07 -8.73
N THR A 526 -7.52 -18.87 -8.63
CA THR A 526 -8.35 -18.28 -9.69
C THR A 526 -7.61 -17.12 -10.30
N GLN A 527 -7.40 -17.17 -11.61
CA GLN A 527 -6.92 -16.05 -12.38
C GLN A 527 -8.12 -15.45 -13.10
N ASN A 528 -8.43 -14.20 -12.82
CA ASN A 528 -9.48 -13.46 -13.51
C ASN A 528 -8.94 -12.10 -13.97
N ILE A 529 -9.74 -11.41 -14.79
CA ILE A 529 -9.39 -10.10 -15.33
C ILE A 529 -10.39 -9.06 -14.82
N SER A 530 -9.90 -7.89 -14.43
CA SER A 530 -10.74 -6.71 -14.23
C SER A 530 -10.60 -5.72 -15.39
N THR A 531 -11.73 -5.22 -15.88
CA THR A 531 -11.84 -4.38 -17.07
C THR A 531 -12.09 -2.93 -16.69
N TYR A 532 -11.29 -2.03 -17.25
CA TYR A 532 -11.45 -0.58 -17.19
C TYR A 532 -11.61 -0.07 -18.62
N TRP A 533 -12.48 0.93 -18.83
CA TRP A 533 -12.71 1.46 -20.16
C TRP A 533 -12.86 2.98 -20.18
N MET A 534 -12.16 3.61 -21.14
CA MET A 534 -12.30 5.03 -21.50
C MET A 534 -13.20 5.13 -22.74
N ASP A 535 -14.35 5.77 -22.59
CA ASP A 535 -15.27 6.06 -23.70
C ASP A 535 -15.00 7.47 -24.23
N VAL A 536 -14.47 7.59 -25.44
CA VAL A 536 -14.14 8.90 -26.03
C VAL A 536 -15.36 9.65 -26.57
N MET A 537 -16.56 9.05 -26.52
CA MET A 537 -17.84 9.66 -26.86
C MET A 537 -17.88 10.21 -28.29
N GLU A 538 -18.01 9.33 -29.30
CA GLU A 538 -18.26 9.79 -30.66
C GLU A 538 -19.50 10.71 -30.67
N TYR A 539 -19.47 11.77 -31.48
CA TYR A 539 -20.50 12.81 -31.48
C TYR A 539 -20.71 13.54 -30.13
N GLN A 540 -19.75 13.47 -29.21
CA GLN A 540 -19.77 14.17 -27.92
C GLN A 540 -20.90 13.73 -26.98
N ARG A 541 -21.33 12.47 -27.08
CA ARG A 541 -22.29 11.85 -26.17
C ARG A 541 -21.90 10.39 -25.90
N ALA A 542 -22.26 9.87 -24.73
CA ALA A 542 -22.22 8.44 -24.45
C ALA A 542 -23.59 7.84 -24.77
N GLU A 543 -23.69 6.83 -25.62
CA GLU A 543 -24.97 6.19 -25.92
C GLU A 543 -25.47 5.34 -24.75
N ASP A 544 -26.79 5.29 -24.53
CA ASP A 544 -27.38 4.59 -23.39
C ASP A 544 -27.07 3.08 -23.38
N LEU A 545 -26.56 2.58 -22.25
CA LEU A 545 -26.15 1.18 -22.05
C LEU A 545 -25.19 0.65 -23.12
N ASN A 546 -24.28 1.48 -23.62
CA ASN A 546 -23.31 1.06 -24.63
C ASN A 546 -22.42 -0.12 -24.18
N PRO A 547 -21.78 -0.85 -25.12
CA PRO A 547 -20.99 -2.03 -24.80
C PRO A 547 -19.84 -1.78 -23.81
N TYR A 548 -19.25 -0.58 -23.78
CA TYR A 548 -18.14 -0.24 -22.87
C TYR A 548 -18.59 -0.05 -21.44
N TYR A 549 -19.72 0.63 -21.25
CA TYR A 549 -20.36 0.75 -19.95
C TYR A 549 -20.66 -0.62 -19.34
N LEU A 550 -21.23 -1.53 -20.14
CA LEU A 550 -21.54 -2.89 -19.69
C LEU A 550 -20.29 -3.72 -19.45
N ALA A 551 -19.25 -3.58 -20.29
CA ALA A 551 -17.98 -4.27 -20.10
C ALA A 551 -17.28 -3.84 -18.81
N ALA A 552 -17.26 -2.54 -18.49
CA ALA A 552 -16.70 -2.05 -17.25
C ALA A 552 -17.53 -2.45 -16.02
N LYS A 553 -18.87 -2.43 -16.12
CA LYS A 553 -19.76 -2.85 -15.04
C LYS A 553 -19.61 -4.33 -14.71
N TYR A 554 -19.76 -5.20 -15.69
CA TYR A 554 -19.74 -6.66 -15.47
C TYR A 554 -18.33 -7.25 -15.46
N GLY A 555 -17.35 -6.55 -16.02
CA GLY A 555 -15.94 -6.92 -15.96
C GLY A 555 -15.18 -6.31 -14.78
N GLY A 556 -15.83 -5.59 -13.88
CA GLY A 556 -15.14 -4.83 -12.81
C GLY A 556 -15.86 -4.79 -11.46
N PHE A 557 -16.92 -5.56 -11.26
CA PHE A 557 -17.69 -5.51 -10.01
C PHE A 557 -17.02 -6.33 -8.90
N SER A 558 -17.25 -5.96 -7.65
CA SER A 558 -16.81 -6.73 -6.48
C SER A 558 -17.71 -7.97 -6.30
N ALA A 559 -17.37 -9.07 -6.98
CA ALA A 559 -18.11 -10.32 -6.89
C ALA A 559 -17.98 -10.95 -5.48
N PRO A 560 -19.10 -11.31 -4.81
CA PRO A 560 -19.03 -12.04 -3.55
C PRO A 560 -18.49 -13.46 -3.75
N ALA A 561 -17.91 -14.06 -2.71
CA ALA A 561 -17.28 -15.39 -2.80
C ALA A 561 -18.21 -16.52 -3.28
N ASN A 562 -19.52 -16.37 -3.10
CA ASN A 562 -20.54 -17.32 -3.54
C ASN A 562 -21.27 -16.89 -4.84
N TYR A 563 -20.71 -15.94 -5.59
CA TYR A 563 -21.28 -15.52 -6.86
C TYR A 563 -21.28 -16.67 -7.86
N ASP A 564 -22.48 -17.10 -8.26
CA ASP A 564 -22.64 -18.14 -9.28
C ASP A 564 -23.15 -17.51 -10.57
N PRO A 565 -22.28 -17.31 -11.58
CA PRO A 565 -22.65 -16.64 -12.81
C PRO A 565 -23.61 -17.49 -13.68
N ALA A 566 -23.72 -18.80 -13.46
CA ALA A 566 -24.66 -19.67 -14.18
C ALA A 566 -26.10 -19.51 -13.66
N ASN A 567 -26.24 -19.34 -12.34
CA ASN A 567 -27.53 -19.31 -11.66
C ASN A 567 -28.02 -17.91 -11.27
N THR A 568 -27.16 -16.89 -11.30
CA THR A 568 -27.57 -15.50 -11.03
C THR A 568 -28.45 -14.98 -12.17
N LYS A 569 -29.67 -14.55 -11.84
CA LYS A 569 -30.66 -13.97 -12.79
C LYS A 569 -31.20 -12.61 -12.35
N THR A 570 -30.78 -12.11 -11.19
CA THR A 570 -31.20 -10.82 -10.64
C THR A 570 -30.13 -9.75 -10.87
N PRO A 571 -30.50 -8.47 -11.04
CA PRO A 571 -29.53 -7.39 -11.21
C PRO A 571 -28.47 -7.35 -10.10
N LEU A 572 -27.24 -6.93 -10.46
CA LEU A 572 -26.14 -6.79 -9.51
C LEU A 572 -26.46 -5.74 -8.45
N THR A 573 -26.10 -6.03 -7.20
CA THR A 573 -26.16 -5.06 -6.10
C THR A 573 -25.34 -3.83 -6.44
N GLN A 574 -25.92 -2.63 -6.32
CA GLN A 574 -25.27 -1.37 -6.73
C GLN A 574 -23.89 -1.18 -6.11
N SER A 575 -23.74 -1.43 -4.80
CA SER A 575 -22.48 -1.24 -4.08
C SER A 575 -21.33 -2.12 -4.59
N TRP A 576 -21.60 -3.12 -5.43
CA TRP A 576 -20.55 -3.95 -6.03
C TRP A 576 -19.89 -3.28 -7.25
N TRP A 577 -20.56 -2.35 -7.92
CA TRP A 577 -20.09 -1.79 -9.19
C TRP A 577 -20.18 -0.26 -9.30
N ASN A 578 -20.85 0.39 -8.35
CA ASN A 578 -20.97 1.85 -8.22
C ASN A 578 -20.94 2.22 -6.72
N ALA A 579 -19.78 2.07 -6.09
CA ALA A 579 -19.59 2.34 -4.66
C ALA A 579 -19.73 3.82 -4.32
N SER A 580 -19.35 4.70 -5.26
CA SER A 580 -19.41 6.17 -5.12
C SER A 580 -20.85 6.72 -5.18
N GLY A 581 -21.81 5.99 -5.75
CA GLY A 581 -23.16 6.50 -6.02
C GLY A 581 -23.23 7.48 -7.18
N ASP A 582 -22.12 7.69 -7.91
CA ASP A 582 -22.04 8.64 -9.02
C ASP A 582 -23.03 8.30 -10.14
N SER A 583 -23.56 9.32 -10.81
CA SER A 583 -24.41 9.17 -11.99
C SER A 583 -23.85 9.93 -13.20
N ILE A 584 -24.17 9.44 -14.39
CA ILE A 584 -23.79 10.01 -15.70
C ILE A 584 -25.02 10.15 -16.60
N ASN A 585 -24.95 11.11 -17.52
CA ASN A 585 -25.90 11.23 -18.62
C ASN A 585 -25.41 10.40 -19.81
N MET A 586 -26.23 9.47 -20.27
CA MET A 586 -25.98 8.63 -21.43
C MET A 586 -27.08 8.90 -22.46
N ASN A 587 -26.86 9.93 -23.28
CA ASN A 587 -27.74 10.39 -24.35
C ASN A 587 -29.21 10.60 -23.88
N GLY A 588 -29.38 11.37 -22.80
CA GLY A 588 -30.70 11.70 -22.24
C GLY A 588 -31.20 10.74 -21.15
N SER A 589 -30.61 9.55 -21.03
CA SER A 589 -30.83 8.65 -19.88
C SER A 589 -29.87 8.99 -18.75
N THR A 590 -30.36 9.06 -17.50
CA THR A 590 -29.47 9.14 -16.33
C THR A 590 -29.18 7.73 -15.81
N ARG A 591 -27.91 7.35 -15.76
CA ARG A 591 -27.44 6.03 -15.31
C ARG A 591 -26.45 6.19 -14.17
N GLN A 592 -26.38 5.21 -13.27
CA GLN A 592 -25.29 5.13 -12.31
C GLN A 592 -23.99 4.80 -13.04
N ARG A 593 -22.88 5.42 -12.68
CA ARG A 593 -21.60 5.23 -13.37
C ARG A 593 -20.83 4.05 -12.75
N PRO A 594 -20.48 3.01 -13.50
CA PRO A 594 -19.60 1.97 -12.99
C PRO A 594 -18.25 2.56 -12.55
N ASP A 595 -17.70 2.08 -11.44
CA ASP A 595 -16.44 2.63 -10.89
C ASP A 595 -15.27 2.49 -11.89
N ASN A 596 -15.32 1.48 -12.76
CA ASN A 596 -14.31 1.18 -13.79
C ASN A 596 -14.63 1.79 -15.18
N TYR A 597 -15.72 2.56 -15.30
CA TYR A 597 -16.11 3.23 -16.54
C TYR A 597 -15.87 4.73 -16.46
N PHE A 598 -15.21 5.28 -17.47
CA PHE A 598 -14.86 6.69 -17.49
C PHE A 598 -15.17 7.30 -18.85
N LEU A 599 -15.81 8.46 -18.79
CA LEU A 599 -15.99 9.31 -19.95
C LEU A 599 -14.67 10.01 -20.27
N ALA A 600 -14.36 10.09 -21.56
CA ALA A 600 -13.16 10.69 -22.10
C ALA A 600 -13.49 11.64 -23.27
N GLY A 601 -14.74 12.12 -23.34
CA GLY A 601 -15.18 13.10 -24.33
C GLY A 601 -14.53 14.48 -24.21
N ASN A 602 -13.82 14.76 -23.10
CA ASN A 602 -12.87 15.85 -23.04
C ASN A 602 -11.58 15.50 -22.27
N ALA A 603 -10.53 16.31 -22.47
CA ALA A 603 -9.21 16.12 -21.90
C ALA A 603 -9.21 16.03 -20.35
N GLY A 604 -10.01 16.87 -19.67
CA GLY A 604 -10.11 16.87 -18.21
C GLY A 604 -10.68 15.58 -17.65
N GLN A 605 -11.77 15.08 -18.26
CA GLN A 605 -12.38 13.81 -17.88
C GLN A 605 -11.44 12.64 -18.15
N MET A 606 -10.77 12.62 -19.30
CA MET A 606 -9.81 11.58 -19.67
C MET A 606 -8.64 11.50 -18.69
N VAL A 607 -7.96 12.62 -18.41
CA VAL A 607 -6.81 12.66 -17.49
C VAL A 607 -7.22 12.21 -16.08
N SER A 608 -8.39 12.66 -15.62
CA SER A 608 -8.91 12.29 -14.29
C SER A 608 -9.29 10.81 -14.23
N GLY A 609 -9.95 10.28 -15.26
CA GLY A 609 -10.33 8.87 -15.37
C GLY A 609 -9.12 7.93 -15.40
N LEU A 610 -8.09 8.27 -16.17
CA LEU A 610 -6.84 7.50 -16.19
C LEU A 610 -6.13 7.48 -14.82
N LYS A 611 -6.07 8.62 -14.12
CA LYS A 611 -5.50 8.70 -12.77
C LYS A 611 -6.28 7.83 -11.78
N ALA A 612 -7.61 7.86 -11.86
CA ALA A 612 -8.48 7.03 -11.03
C ALA A 612 -8.25 5.54 -11.33
N ALA A 613 -8.26 5.14 -12.60
CA ALA A 613 -8.03 3.75 -13.02
C ALA A 613 -6.67 3.22 -12.54
N PHE A 614 -5.58 3.95 -12.75
CA PHE A 614 -4.24 3.54 -12.29
C PHE A 614 -4.13 3.50 -10.75
N THR A 615 -4.82 4.41 -10.06
CA THR A 615 -4.88 4.40 -8.59
C THR A 615 -5.55 3.12 -8.10
N ASP A 616 -6.71 2.79 -8.66
CA ASP A 616 -7.50 1.62 -8.30
C ASP A 616 -6.79 0.30 -8.64
N ILE A 617 -6.29 0.16 -9.87
CA ILE A 617 -5.47 -0.98 -10.32
C ILE A 617 -4.33 -1.25 -9.36
N ALA A 618 -3.65 -0.19 -8.92
CA ALA A 618 -2.52 -0.33 -8.02
C ALA A 618 -2.93 -0.47 -6.54
N ASN A 619 -4.18 -0.15 -6.15
CA ASN A 619 -4.70 -0.39 -4.79
C ASN A 619 -5.21 -1.82 -4.62
N ALA A 620 -5.60 -2.50 -5.69
CA ALA A 620 -5.98 -3.91 -5.68
C ALA A 620 -4.83 -4.90 -5.36
N ILE A 621 -3.66 -4.39 -4.92
CA ILE A 621 -2.40 -5.12 -4.68
C ILE A 621 -1.95 -4.96 -3.20
N GLN A 622 -2.82 -5.17 -2.19
CA GLN A 622 -2.56 -4.91 -0.73
C GLN A 622 -2.55 -6.18 0.18
N ALA A 623 -2.06 -6.05 1.43
CA ALA A 623 -1.98 -7.13 2.46
C ALA A 623 -2.44 -6.71 3.90
N PHE A 624 -3.01 -7.62 4.71
CA PHE A 624 -3.50 -7.34 6.09
C PHE A 624 -2.44 -7.60 7.18
N THR A 625 -2.45 -6.84 8.29
CA THR A 625 -1.52 -7.00 9.45
C THR A 625 -2.18 -7.45 10.75
N THR A 626 -3.41 -7.05 11.05
CA THR A 626 -4.23 -7.66 12.13
C THR A 626 -5.64 -7.94 11.63
N SER A 627 -6.18 -9.11 11.95
CA SER A 627 -7.44 -9.58 11.35
C SER A 627 -8.61 -9.35 12.30
N PHE A 628 -8.36 -9.47 13.61
CA PHE A 628 -9.36 -9.15 14.63
C PHE A 628 -8.74 -8.82 16.00
N SER A 629 -9.33 -7.85 16.68
CA SER A 629 -9.02 -7.46 18.06
C SER A 629 -10.32 -7.13 18.81
N LEU A 630 -10.47 -7.65 20.03
CA LEU A 630 -11.69 -7.57 20.83
C LEU A 630 -11.39 -6.85 22.15
N SER A 631 -12.33 -6.04 22.65
CA SER A 631 -12.23 -5.37 23.96
C SER A 631 -12.41 -6.31 25.15
N SER A 632 -12.92 -7.53 24.91
CA SER A 632 -13.20 -8.56 25.91
C SER A 632 -12.97 -9.94 25.31
N ALA A 633 -12.50 -10.88 26.14
CA ALA A 633 -12.42 -12.31 25.78
C ALA A 633 -13.78 -13.04 25.93
N GLN A 634 -14.74 -12.42 26.62
CA GLN A 634 -16.14 -12.84 26.69
C GLN A 634 -16.94 -12.04 25.67
N VAL A 635 -17.59 -12.71 24.73
CA VAL A 635 -18.35 -12.10 23.63
C VAL A 635 -19.70 -12.80 23.45
N SER A 636 -20.66 -12.07 22.89
CA SER A 636 -21.98 -12.64 22.57
C SER A 636 -22.00 -13.28 21.18
N SER A 637 -22.70 -14.39 21.01
CA SER A 637 -22.93 -14.96 19.67
C SER A 637 -23.67 -14.01 18.74
N THR A 638 -24.54 -13.15 19.30
CA THR A 638 -25.37 -12.20 18.55
C THR A 638 -24.61 -11.00 18.00
N GLY A 639 -23.35 -10.79 18.42
CA GLY A 639 -22.53 -9.68 17.95
C GLY A 639 -21.66 -9.06 19.04
N SER A 640 -20.41 -8.77 18.74
CA SER A 640 -19.49 -7.97 19.58
C SER A 640 -18.60 -7.09 18.71
N ALA A 641 -18.05 -6.01 19.27
CA ALA A 641 -17.15 -5.14 18.52
C ALA A 641 -15.79 -5.83 18.30
N SER A 642 -15.33 -5.79 17.06
CA SER A 642 -14.03 -6.29 16.62
C SER A 642 -13.34 -5.21 15.78
N TYR A 643 -12.02 -5.12 15.89
CA TYR A 643 -11.22 -4.14 15.15
C TYR A 643 -10.08 -4.83 14.42
N ALA A 644 -9.79 -4.38 13.20
CA ALA A 644 -8.74 -4.93 12.34
C ALA A 644 -7.89 -3.79 11.77
N SER A 645 -6.60 -4.05 11.54
CA SER A 645 -5.67 -3.11 10.91
C SER A 645 -5.07 -3.70 9.65
N GLN A 646 -4.90 -2.82 8.67
CA GLN A 646 -4.33 -3.13 7.36
C GLN A 646 -3.26 -2.10 7.03
N TYR A 647 -2.32 -2.49 6.17
CA TYR A 647 -1.36 -1.56 5.61
C TYR A 647 -1.26 -1.70 4.09
N ASP A 648 -0.92 -0.59 3.45
CA ASP A 648 -0.57 -0.52 2.05
C ASP A 648 0.92 -0.19 1.94
N SER A 649 1.74 -1.14 1.48
CA SER A 649 3.17 -0.96 1.19
C SER A 649 3.43 0.05 0.08
N LYS A 650 2.41 0.39 -0.74
CA LYS A 650 2.56 1.32 -1.88
C LYS A 650 2.49 2.78 -1.46
N GLY A 651 1.55 3.15 -0.60
CA GLY A 651 1.37 4.50 -0.05
C GLY A 651 1.95 4.68 1.35
N TRP A 652 2.33 3.58 2.00
CA TRP A 652 2.65 3.51 3.43
C TRP A 652 1.52 4.12 4.25
N THR A 653 0.31 3.63 3.98
CA THR A 653 -0.93 4.06 4.62
C THR A 653 -1.59 2.90 5.33
N GLY A 654 -2.31 3.19 6.40
CA GLY A 654 -3.04 2.19 7.19
C GLY A 654 -4.54 2.39 7.12
N VAL A 655 -5.27 1.31 7.35
CA VAL A 655 -6.73 1.34 7.55
C VAL A 655 -7.06 0.59 8.83
N LEU A 656 -7.84 1.23 9.71
CA LEU A 656 -8.47 0.58 10.85
C LEU A 656 -9.94 0.37 10.50
N THR A 657 -10.40 -0.87 10.57
CA THR A 657 -11.79 -1.26 10.35
C THR A 657 -12.40 -1.72 11.67
N ALA A 658 -13.56 -1.20 12.04
CA ALA A 658 -14.39 -1.77 13.08
C ALA A 658 -15.50 -2.60 12.46
N SER A 659 -15.75 -3.77 13.02
CA SER A 659 -16.74 -4.74 12.57
C SER A 659 -17.55 -5.25 13.74
N THR A 660 -18.78 -5.67 13.47
CA THR A 660 -19.47 -6.61 14.36
C THR A 660 -18.91 -8.00 14.07
N ILE A 661 -18.42 -8.72 15.08
CA ILE A 661 -18.13 -10.15 15.01
C ILE A 661 -19.31 -10.92 15.61
N SER A 662 -19.86 -11.86 14.85
CA SER A 662 -20.94 -12.76 15.29
C SER A 662 -20.50 -14.21 15.15
N PHE A 663 -21.18 -15.11 15.85
CA PHE A 663 -20.88 -16.53 15.81
C PHE A 663 -22.13 -17.31 15.44
N ALA A 664 -22.02 -18.18 14.43
CA ALA A 664 -23.07 -19.13 14.12
C ALA A 664 -23.24 -20.17 15.25
N SER A 665 -24.31 -20.96 15.20
CA SER A 665 -24.62 -21.96 16.24
C SER A 665 -23.54 -23.05 16.40
N ASP A 666 -22.72 -23.26 15.37
CA ASP A 666 -21.57 -24.17 15.38
C ASP A 666 -20.28 -23.51 15.92
N GLY A 667 -20.33 -22.22 16.30
CA GLY A 667 -19.21 -21.42 16.79
C GLY A 667 -18.38 -20.75 15.69
N THR A 668 -18.75 -20.88 14.41
CA THR A 668 -18.01 -20.27 13.30
C THR A 668 -18.14 -18.74 13.33
N PRO A 669 -17.01 -17.99 13.36
CA PRO A 669 -17.04 -16.52 13.39
C PRO A 669 -17.35 -15.94 12.01
N SER A 670 -18.10 -14.83 11.98
CA SER A 670 -18.30 -13.97 10.82
C SER A 670 -18.15 -12.51 11.22
N THR A 671 -17.66 -11.67 10.30
CA THR A 671 -17.47 -10.24 10.54
C THR A 671 -18.28 -9.40 9.55
N ALA A 672 -18.84 -8.29 10.03
CA ALA A 672 -19.54 -7.30 9.21
C ALA A 672 -19.00 -5.91 9.55
N ALA A 673 -18.37 -5.25 8.57
CA ALA A 673 -17.78 -3.93 8.75
C ALA A 673 -18.85 -2.89 9.12
N ALA A 674 -18.54 -2.08 10.13
CA ALA A 674 -19.37 -0.99 10.62
C ALA A 674 -18.83 0.38 10.15
N TRP A 675 -17.52 0.59 10.28
CA TRP A 675 -16.83 1.79 9.80
C TRP A 675 -15.35 1.51 9.54
N ALA A 676 -14.69 2.38 8.77
CA ALA A 676 -13.26 2.32 8.51
C ALA A 676 -12.65 3.73 8.52
N THR A 677 -11.39 3.86 8.94
CA THR A 677 -10.70 5.17 8.99
C THR A 677 -10.46 5.78 7.62
N SER A 678 -10.45 4.98 6.55
CA SER A 678 -10.42 5.48 5.16
C SER A 678 -11.61 6.37 4.80
N THR A 679 -12.68 6.36 5.61
CA THR A 679 -13.81 7.28 5.47
C THR A 679 -13.91 8.22 6.68
N THR A 680 -13.88 7.70 7.91
CA THR A 680 -14.17 8.50 9.10
C THR A 680 -13.07 9.52 9.42
N LEU A 681 -11.80 9.14 9.34
CA LEU A 681 -10.67 10.04 9.61
C LEU A 681 -10.52 11.06 8.47
N GLU A 682 -10.62 10.62 7.22
CA GLU A 682 -10.55 11.51 6.05
C GLU A 682 -11.62 12.60 6.12
N ALA A 683 -12.87 12.22 6.43
CA ALA A 683 -13.96 13.17 6.59
C ALA A 683 -13.73 14.14 7.77
N GLN A 684 -13.19 13.65 8.90
CA GLN A 684 -12.89 14.48 10.06
C GLN A 684 -11.82 15.54 9.78
N LEU A 685 -10.79 15.20 9.00
CA LEU A 685 -9.63 16.07 8.77
C LEU A 685 -9.77 16.96 7.52
N ALA A 686 -10.72 16.67 6.64
CA ALA A 686 -11.05 17.48 5.48
C ALA A 686 -11.46 18.92 5.84
N SER A 687 -11.38 19.83 4.87
CA SER A 687 -11.92 21.20 4.96
C SER A 687 -11.44 22.00 6.19
N GLY A 688 -10.19 21.82 6.61
CA GLY A 688 -9.60 22.49 7.77
C GLY A 688 -9.76 21.75 9.11
N GLY A 689 -10.42 20.59 9.12
CA GLY A 689 -10.59 19.75 10.31
C GLY A 689 -9.27 19.28 10.93
N TRP A 690 -8.20 19.13 10.15
CA TRP A 690 -6.84 18.90 10.64
C TRP A 690 -6.35 19.98 11.63
N ASP A 691 -6.87 21.21 11.50
CA ASP A 691 -6.53 22.34 12.37
C ASP A 691 -7.51 22.47 13.54
N THR A 692 -8.82 22.44 13.27
CA THR A 692 -9.84 22.79 14.27
C THR A 692 -10.46 21.60 14.99
N ALA A 693 -10.51 20.42 14.35
CA ALA A 693 -11.17 19.22 14.85
C ALA A 693 -10.18 18.15 15.35
N ARG A 694 -8.90 18.26 15.00
CA ARG A 694 -7.85 17.32 15.39
C ARG A 694 -7.15 17.76 16.68
N ARG A 695 -7.04 16.85 17.64
CA ARG A 695 -6.40 17.10 18.94
C ARG A 695 -5.11 16.31 19.04
N VAL A 696 -3.97 16.96 18.83
CA VAL A 696 -2.65 16.29 18.84
C VAL A 696 -1.79 16.86 19.96
N ALA A 697 -1.23 15.98 20.78
CA ALA A 697 -0.29 16.31 21.84
C ALA A 697 1.09 15.68 21.59
N THR A 698 2.11 16.20 22.26
CA THR A 698 3.48 15.67 22.27
C THR A 698 4.13 15.95 23.63
N TRP A 699 5.38 15.52 23.81
CA TRP A 699 6.19 15.78 25.01
C TRP A 699 7.29 16.78 24.69
N ASP A 700 7.48 17.80 25.54
CA ASP A 700 8.51 18.84 25.34
C ASP A 700 9.88 18.48 25.94
N GLY A 701 10.00 17.30 26.54
CA GLY A 701 11.14 16.85 27.34
C GLY A 701 10.89 16.89 28.85
N SER A 702 9.87 17.61 29.31
CA SER A 702 9.53 17.77 30.72
C SER A 702 8.04 17.58 31.05
N LYS A 703 7.14 17.89 30.11
CA LYS A 703 5.69 17.76 30.26
C LYS A 703 5.02 17.59 28.89
N GLY A 704 3.74 17.21 28.90
CA GLY A 704 2.91 17.22 27.71
C GLY A 704 2.62 18.65 27.24
N VAL A 705 2.65 18.86 25.92
CA VAL A 705 2.30 20.11 25.24
C VAL A 705 1.44 19.81 24.00
N ALA A 706 0.71 20.80 23.51
CA ALA A 706 0.02 20.67 22.23
C ALA A 706 1.05 20.52 21.09
N PHE A 707 0.77 19.68 20.09
CA PHE A 707 1.62 19.52 18.92
C PHE A 707 1.38 20.67 17.93
N ARG A 708 1.88 21.85 18.29
CA ARG A 708 1.72 23.13 17.58
C ARG A 708 3.05 23.87 17.57
N ALA A 709 3.33 24.61 16.50
CA ALA A 709 4.59 25.34 16.36
C ALA A 709 4.87 26.31 17.53
N GLY A 710 3.84 26.93 18.11
CA GLY A 710 3.99 27.81 19.28
C GLY A 710 4.11 27.11 20.63
N SER A 711 3.96 25.79 20.68
CA SER A 711 3.91 24.99 21.91
C SER A 711 5.09 24.01 22.02
N VAL A 712 5.57 23.48 20.90
CA VAL A 712 6.76 22.62 20.87
C VAL A 712 8.04 23.43 21.10
N THR A 713 9.10 22.76 21.55
CA THR A 713 10.39 23.45 21.76
C THR A 713 11.01 23.92 20.44
N SER A 714 11.87 24.94 20.48
CA SER A 714 12.58 25.41 19.28
C SER A 714 13.45 24.32 18.65
N ALA A 715 14.02 23.41 19.44
CA ALA A 715 14.82 22.29 18.95
C ALA A 715 13.96 21.25 18.21
N GLN A 716 12.79 20.92 18.75
CA GLN A 716 11.82 20.05 18.09
C GLN A 716 11.32 20.65 16.78
N LEU A 717 10.94 21.93 16.79
CA LEU A 717 10.49 22.60 15.58
C LEU A 717 11.60 22.67 14.52
N ALA A 718 12.85 22.92 14.92
CA ALA A 718 13.98 22.91 14.00
C ALA A 718 14.24 21.52 13.38
N ALA A 719 14.03 20.44 14.13
CA ALA A 719 14.19 19.08 13.61
C ALA A 719 13.21 18.75 12.47
N LEU A 720 12.03 19.39 12.44
CA LEU A 720 11.01 19.23 11.40
C LEU A 720 11.31 20.01 10.11
N ALA A 721 12.36 20.81 10.03
CA ALA A 721 12.67 21.59 8.84
C ALA A 721 13.04 20.66 7.66
N PRO A 722 12.24 20.57 6.57
CA PRO A 722 12.48 19.58 5.52
C PRO A 722 13.60 20.03 4.59
N SER A 723 14.72 19.30 4.55
CA SER A 723 15.88 19.67 3.71
C SER A 723 15.60 19.56 2.20
N TYR A 724 14.63 18.71 1.83
CA TYR A 724 14.19 18.47 0.44
C TYR A 724 13.08 19.43 -0.03
N ALA A 725 12.43 20.16 0.88
CA ALA A 725 11.31 21.05 0.59
C ALA A 725 11.57 22.45 1.18
N LYS A 726 12.63 23.13 0.72
CA LYS A 726 13.08 24.42 1.30
C LYS A 726 12.06 25.56 1.21
N SER A 727 11.05 25.43 0.37
CA SER A 727 9.91 26.35 0.27
C SER A 727 8.91 26.19 1.41
N ASN A 728 8.98 25.09 2.17
CA ASN A 728 8.18 24.84 3.37
C ASN A 728 8.97 25.16 4.63
N THR A 729 8.32 25.88 5.55
CA THR A 729 8.84 26.12 6.90
C THR A 729 8.62 24.89 7.79
N SER A 730 9.29 24.83 8.94
CA SER A 730 9.00 23.83 9.98
C SER A 730 7.53 23.84 10.42
N THR A 731 6.88 25.01 10.40
CA THR A 731 5.46 25.16 10.74
C THR A 731 4.57 24.51 9.68
N ASP A 732 4.88 24.75 8.39
CA ASP A 732 4.16 24.09 7.29
C ASP A 732 4.30 22.57 7.36
N TYR A 733 5.49 22.09 7.74
CA TYR A 733 5.75 20.67 7.90
C TYR A 733 5.02 20.06 9.11
N LEU A 734 5.00 20.76 10.24
CA LEU A 734 4.22 20.35 11.41
C LEU A 734 2.73 20.26 11.05
N ASN A 735 2.20 21.23 10.31
CA ASN A 735 0.81 21.20 9.83
C ASN A 735 0.58 20.02 8.88
N TYR A 736 1.53 19.72 8.00
CA TYR A 736 1.48 18.52 7.16
C TYR A 736 1.36 17.24 7.99
N LEU A 737 2.18 17.07 9.04
CA LEU A 737 2.07 15.92 9.96
C LEU A 737 0.70 15.86 10.64
N ARG A 738 0.12 17.02 10.99
CA ARG A 738 -1.26 17.10 11.52
C ARG A 738 -2.35 16.77 10.52
N GLY A 739 -2.05 16.67 9.22
CA GLY A 739 -2.99 16.30 8.18
C GLY A 739 -3.27 17.38 7.14
N ASP A 740 -2.58 18.53 7.19
CA ASP A 740 -2.67 19.53 6.13
C ASP A 740 -2.11 18.96 4.81
N ARG A 741 -2.93 18.96 3.77
CA ARG A 741 -2.57 18.48 2.43
C ARG A 741 -2.20 19.62 1.48
N THR A 742 -2.22 20.88 1.93
CA THR A 742 -2.05 22.07 1.09
C THR A 742 -0.74 22.07 0.30
N ASN A 743 0.34 21.51 0.85
CA ASN A 743 1.68 21.52 0.25
C ASN A 743 2.13 20.17 -0.35
N GLU A 744 1.21 19.20 -0.44
CA GLU A 744 1.47 17.92 -1.08
C GLU A 744 1.68 18.07 -2.60
N SER A 745 2.46 17.18 -3.20
CA SER A 745 2.83 17.23 -4.62
C SER A 745 1.64 17.19 -5.59
N THR A 746 0.49 16.68 -5.13
CA THR A 746 -0.77 16.59 -5.87
C THR A 746 -1.74 17.74 -5.55
N SER A 747 -1.37 18.67 -4.66
CA SER A 747 -2.24 19.76 -4.23
C SER A 747 -2.67 20.66 -5.39
N THR A 748 -3.94 21.06 -5.37
CA THR A 748 -4.55 22.03 -6.28
C THR A 748 -4.74 23.41 -5.63
N ALA A 749 -4.36 23.57 -4.35
CA ALA A 749 -4.54 24.81 -3.62
C ALA A 749 -3.65 25.94 -4.20
N ALA A 750 -4.23 27.14 -4.31
CA ALA A 750 -3.50 28.32 -4.75
C ALA A 750 -2.38 28.67 -3.75
N GLY A 751 -1.15 28.85 -4.24
CA GLY A 751 0.02 29.16 -3.40
C GLY A 751 0.69 27.93 -2.76
N SER A 752 0.22 26.72 -3.06
CA SER A 752 0.87 25.47 -2.65
C SER A 752 2.32 25.39 -3.12
N THR A 753 3.21 24.90 -2.26
CA THR A 753 4.61 24.62 -2.63
C THR A 753 4.77 23.33 -3.44
N LYS A 754 3.80 22.40 -3.36
CA LYS A 754 3.81 21.05 -3.96
C LYS A 754 5.09 20.24 -3.69
N ALA A 755 5.80 20.54 -2.61
CA ALA A 755 7.12 19.98 -2.33
C ALA A 755 7.09 18.79 -1.34
N LEU A 756 5.93 18.51 -0.73
CA LEU A 756 5.77 17.41 0.21
C LEU A 756 5.17 16.18 -0.47
N ARG A 757 5.40 15.00 0.11
CA ARG A 757 4.84 13.73 -0.33
C ARG A 757 3.31 13.79 -0.37
N SER A 758 2.71 13.29 -1.43
CA SER A 758 1.26 13.10 -1.49
C SER A 758 0.84 11.84 -0.74
N ARG A 759 -0.20 11.95 0.09
CA ARG A 759 -0.74 10.83 0.88
C ARG A 759 -2.09 10.41 0.31
N THR A 760 -2.27 9.12 0.04
CA THR A 760 -3.57 8.58 -0.39
C THR A 760 -4.56 8.57 0.78
N LEU A 761 -4.10 8.20 1.98
CA LEU A 761 -4.83 8.26 3.25
C LEU A 761 -3.94 8.94 4.32
N LEU A 762 -4.57 9.54 5.32
CA LEU A 762 -3.93 10.29 6.39
C LEU A 762 -3.42 9.42 7.53
N LEU A 763 -4.01 8.24 7.74
CA LEU A 763 -3.50 7.26 8.71
C LEU A 763 -2.28 6.54 8.11
N GLY A 764 -1.16 6.57 8.82
CA GLY A 764 0.04 5.81 8.46
C GLY A 764 -0.17 4.30 8.57
N ASP A 765 0.70 3.51 7.95
CA ASP A 765 0.64 2.06 8.05
C ASP A 765 0.75 1.54 9.51
N ILE A 766 0.10 0.41 9.79
CA ILE A 766 0.13 -0.27 11.09
C ILE A 766 0.66 -1.68 10.83
N VAL A 767 1.91 -1.94 11.18
CA VAL A 767 2.61 -3.18 10.79
C VAL A 767 2.79 -4.14 11.97
N ASN A 768 3.66 -3.80 12.94
CA ASN A 768 3.92 -4.67 14.08
C ASN A 768 3.04 -4.32 15.28
N ALA A 769 2.56 -3.08 15.35
CA ALA A 769 1.60 -2.64 16.35
C ALA A 769 0.23 -3.35 16.14
N LYS A 770 -0.38 -3.76 17.25
CA LYS A 770 -1.76 -4.25 17.28
C LYS A 770 -2.71 -3.18 17.82
N LEU A 771 -3.99 -3.36 17.53
CA LEU A 771 -5.06 -2.50 18.04
C LEU A 771 -5.42 -2.87 19.48
N THR A 772 -5.48 -1.85 20.35
CA THR A 772 -5.82 -2.01 21.78
C THR A 772 -7.14 -1.32 22.09
N PRO A 773 -8.25 -2.06 22.03
CA PRO A 773 -9.55 -1.57 22.48
C PRO A 773 -9.67 -1.58 24.01
N VAL A 774 -10.08 -0.44 24.59
CA VAL A 774 -10.21 -0.24 26.04
C VAL A 774 -11.63 0.26 26.34
N GLY A 775 -12.41 -0.58 27.02
CA GLY A 775 -13.76 -0.27 27.48
C GLY A 775 -13.83 0.11 28.97
N PRO A 776 -15.00 -0.05 29.61
CA PRO A 776 -15.14 0.04 31.06
C PRO A 776 -14.15 -0.88 31.80
N PRO A 777 -13.63 -0.47 32.97
CA PRO A 777 -12.70 -1.30 33.74
C PRO A 777 -13.36 -2.62 34.17
N GLY A 778 -12.72 -3.73 33.79
CA GLY A 778 -13.30 -5.08 33.92
C GLY A 778 -12.48 -6.04 34.80
N THR A 779 -11.31 -5.62 35.29
CA THR A 779 -10.42 -6.52 36.04
C THR A 779 -11.08 -7.04 37.33
N ASN A 780 -10.64 -8.20 37.81
CA ASN A 780 -11.19 -8.84 39.02
C ASN A 780 -10.27 -8.65 40.23
N TYR A 781 -9.75 -7.44 40.45
CA TYR A 781 -8.98 -7.13 41.65
C TYR A 781 -9.86 -7.21 42.90
N SER A 782 -9.32 -7.85 43.94
CA SER A 782 -9.96 -7.99 45.25
C SER A 782 -9.85 -6.70 46.05
N GLU A 783 -10.93 -6.28 46.70
CA GLU A 783 -10.92 -5.07 47.53
C GLU A 783 -9.96 -5.17 48.73
N ASN A 784 -9.70 -6.38 49.23
CA ASN A 784 -8.80 -6.58 50.36
C ASN A 784 -7.37 -6.20 50.02
N SER A 785 -6.91 -6.55 48.81
CA SER A 785 -5.54 -6.30 48.38
C SER A 785 -5.41 -5.00 47.57
N ASN A 786 -6.50 -4.59 46.91
CA ASN A 786 -6.55 -3.48 45.97
C ASN A 786 -7.77 -2.59 46.29
N PRO A 787 -7.76 -1.90 47.45
CA PRO A 787 -8.91 -1.14 47.95
C PRO A 787 -9.34 -0.02 46.99
N GLY A 788 -10.65 0.21 46.87
CA GLY A 788 -11.24 1.28 46.08
C GLY A 788 -11.45 0.94 44.60
N TYR A 789 -11.03 -0.24 44.14
CA TYR A 789 -11.15 -0.63 42.75
C TYR A 789 -12.60 -0.92 42.32
N ALA A 790 -13.43 -1.46 43.21
CA ALA A 790 -14.87 -1.64 43.00
C ALA A 790 -15.57 -0.30 42.80
N ALA A 791 -15.19 0.72 43.58
CA ALA A 791 -15.69 2.09 43.39
C ALA A 791 -15.22 2.68 42.05
N PHE A 792 -13.98 2.41 41.64
CA PHE A 792 -13.46 2.78 40.32
C PHE A 792 -14.27 2.13 39.19
N LYS A 793 -14.58 0.83 39.31
CA LYS A 793 -15.45 0.12 38.35
C LYS A 793 -16.84 0.71 38.27
N THR A 794 -17.47 1.01 39.41
CA THR A 794 -18.78 1.66 39.43
C THR A 794 -18.74 3.05 38.80
N LYS A 795 -17.71 3.85 39.09
CA LYS A 795 -17.55 5.20 38.55
C LYS A 795 -17.41 5.22 37.03
N TRP A 796 -16.66 4.27 36.46
CA TRP A 796 -16.36 4.21 35.03
C TRP A 796 -17.12 3.11 34.27
N ALA A 797 -18.21 2.60 34.83
CA ALA A 797 -19.05 1.56 34.19
C ALA A 797 -19.59 1.98 32.81
N ALA A 798 -19.76 3.29 32.59
CA ALA A 798 -20.23 3.87 31.33
C ALA A 798 -19.11 4.48 30.46
N ARG A 799 -17.83 4.20 30.75
CA ARG A 799 -16.72 4.72 29.94
C ARG A 799 -16.83 4.22 28.50
N PRO A 800 -16.81 5.12 27.49
CA PRO A 800 -16.89 4.70 26.09
C PRO A 800 -15.66 3.85 25.71
N THR A 801 -15.87 2.86 24.84
CA THR A 801 -14.78 2.08 24.29
C THR A 801 -13.93 2.94 23.36
N MET A 802 -12.63 2.99 23.63
CA MET A 802 -11.63 3.66 22.79
C MET A 802 -10.72 2.62 22.15
N VAL A 803 -10.28 2.85 20.92
CA VAL A 803 -9.34 1.98 20.21
C VAL A 803 -8.04 2.72 19.97
N TYR A 804 -6.96 2.23 20.58
CA TYR A 804 -5.64 2.82 20.48
C TYR A 804 -4.79 2.07 19.44
N ALA A 805 -4.13 2.83 18.58
CA ALA A 805 -3.31 2.30 17.48
C ALA A 805 -2.02 3.11 17.33
N GLY A 806 -0.86 2.47 17.44
CA GLY A 806 0.40 3.05 16.98
C GLY A 806 0.49 2.95 15.46
N ALA A 807 0.78 4.06 14.79
CA ALA A 807 0.87 4.13 13.34
C ALA A 807 2.15 4.82 12.86
N ASN A 808 2.49 4.52 11.61
CA ASN A 808 3.75 4.90 11.00
C ASN A 808 3.76 6.31 10.39
N ASP A 809 2.71 7.08 10.61
CA ASP A 809 2.71 8.54 10.42
C ASP A 809 3.31 9.29 11.63
N GLY A 810 3.83 8.53 12.61
CA GLY A 810 4.53 9.05 13.78
C GLY A 810 3.63 9.23 15.00
N MET A 811 2.39 8.75 14.95
CA MET A 811 1.40 8.99 15.99
C MET A 811 0.88 7.71 16.62
N LEU A 812 0.57 7.80 17.91
CA LEU A 812 -0.49 7.00 18.50
C LEU A 812 -1.83 7.69 18.21
N HIS A 813 -2.81 6.96 17.72
CA HIS A 813 -4.17 7.42 17.50
C HIS A 813 -5.14 6.80 18.52
N ALA A 814 -6.15 7.56 18.93
CA ALA A 814 -7.24 7.10 19.79
C ALA A 814 -8.59 7.31 19.10
N PHE A 815 -9.21 6.24 18.62
CA PHE A 815 -10.49 6.28 17.91
C PHE A 815 -11.66 5.92 18.82
N ASN A 816 -12.83 6.53 18.58
CA ASN A 816 -14.08 6.10 19.21
C ASN A 816 -14.50 4.72 18.68
N GLY A 817 -14.47 3.71 19.55
CA GLY A 817 -14.76 2.32 19.22
C GLY A 817 -16.24 1.99 19.04
N ALA A 818 -17.17 2.93 19.25
CA ALA A 818 -18.59 2.65 19.05
C ALA A 818 -18.85 2.14 17.62
N LEU A 819 -19.63 1.06 17.46
CA LEU A 819 -19.95 0.51 16.13
C LEU A 819 -21.01 1.32 15.38
N LYS A 820 -21.76 2.19 16.09
CA LYS A 820 -22.89 2.95 15.55
C LYS A 820 -22.90 4.36 16.15
N GLY A 821 -23.59 5.26 15.46
CA GLY A 821 -23.71 6.68 15.85
C GLY A 821 -22.80 7.58 15.03
N SER A 822 -23.08 8.89 15.02
CA SER A 822 -22.40 9.86 14.17
C SER A 822 -20.93 10.11 14.54
N THR A 823 -20.51 9.75 15.76
CA THR A 823 -19.13 9.89 16.23
C THR A 823 -18.35 8.58 16.16
N ALA A 824 -18.96 7.48 15.72
CA ALA A 824 -18.30 6.18 15.55
C ALA A 824 -17.11 6.29 14.61
N GLY A 825 -15.95 5.75 15.00
CA GLY A 825 -14.74 5.77 14.18
C GLY A 825 -14.04 7.12 14.05
N THR A 826 -14.48 8.16 14.76
CA THR A 826 -13.79 9.46 14.79
C THR A 826 -12.58 9.42 15.72
N GLU A 827 -11.47 10.05 15.31
CA GLU A 827 -10.26 10.23 16.13
C GLU A 827 -10.57 11.23 17.26
N GLN A 828 -10.48 10.78 18.51
CA GLN A 828 -10.71 11.63 19.68
C GLN A 828 -9.46 12.44 20.04
N PHE A 829 -8.28 11.84 19.90
CA PHE A 829 -6.99 12.50 20.01
C PHE A 829 -5.88 11.67 19.36
N ALA A 830 -4.72 12.29 19.17
CA ALA A 830 -3.47 11.63 18.79
C ALA A 830 -2.30 12.13 19.65
N TYR A 831 -1.24 11.33 19.73
CA TYR A 831 -0.02 11.64 20.47
C TYR A 831 1.22 11.37 19.62
N VAL A 832 2.13 12.34 19.54
CA VAL A 832 3.42 12.24 18.84
C VAL A 832 4.53 12.08 19.87
N PRO A 833 5.18 10.91 19.99
CA PRO A 833 6.32 10.73 20.89
C PRO A 833 7.51 11.63 20.55
N SER A 834 8.16 12.24 21.55
CA SER A 834 9.17 13.27 21.30
C SER A 834 10.46 12.72 20.68
N ALA A 835 10.78 11.45 20.93
CA ALA A 835 11.96 10.78 20.37
C ALA A 835 11.94 10.75 18.82
N LEU A 836 10.76 10.76 18.20
CA LEU A 836 10.61 10.69 16.75
C LEU A 836 11.03 11.97 16.03
N PHE A 837 11.08 13.12 16.72
CA PHE A 837 11.57 14.36 16.11
C PHE A 837 13.00 14.21 15.59
N GLN A 838 13.87 13.53 16.33
CA GLN A 838 15.26 13.29 15.94
C GLN A 838 15.46 11.95 15.22
N GLY A 839 14.56 10.99 15.42
CA GLY A 839 14.77 9.61 14.98
C GLY A 839 15.76 8.86 15.85
N PRO A 840 15.84 7.53 15.74
CA PRO A 840 16.66 6.68 16.61
C PRO A 840 18.17 6.92 16.48
N ASN A 841 18.64 7.49 15.37
CA ASN A 841 20.05 7.78 15.13
C ASN A 841 20.41 9.27 15.18
N GLY A 842 19.47 10.14 15.58
CA GLY A 842 19.70 11.60 15.59
C GLY A 842 19.80 12.19 14.17
N THR A 843 19.13 11.56 13.20
CA THR A 843 19.12 11.94 11.79
C THR A 843 17.70 12.27 11.33
N PRO A 844 17.14 13.43 11.73
CA PRO A 844 15.72 13.74 11.56
C PRO A 844 15.19 13.64 10.12
N GLN A 845 16.06 13.87 9.12
CA GLN A 845 15.73 13.81 7.69
C GLN A 845 15.77 12.40 7.10
N VAL A 846 16.28 11.41 7.83
CA VAL A 846 16.45 10.03 7.38
C VAL A 846 15.46 9.14 8.12
N ASP A 847 15.49 9.17 9.44
CA ASP A 847 14.73 8.25 10.31
C ASP A 847 13.93 8.96 11.40
N GLY A 848 13.80 10.29 11.32
CA GLY A 848 12.89 11.09 12.14
C GLY A 848 11.67 11.60 11.36
N LEU A 849 10.77 12.28 12.05
CA LEU A 849 9.48 12.73 11.49
C LEU A 849 9.63 13.56 10.20
N ALA A 850 10.77 14.24 10.00
CA ALA A 850 11.01 15.05 8.80
C ALA A 850 11.17 14.20 7.53
N GLN A 851 11.30 12.87 7.61
CA GLN A 851 11.32 12.01 6.44
C GLN A 851 9.91 11.70 5.87
N ILE A 852 8.85 11.73 6.69
CA ILE A 852 7.49 11.29 6.32
C ILE A 852 6.90 12.05 5.11
N GLY A 853 7.24 13.32 4.99
CA GLY A 853 6.85 14.23 3.93
C GLY A 853 7.78 14.24 2.71
N ASN A 854 8.80 13.38 2.64
CA ASN A 854 9.74 13.34 1.52
C ASN A 854 9.07 12.71 0.29
N PRO A 855 9.02 13.36 -0.89
CA PRO A 855 8.48 12.75 -2.10
C PRO A 855 9.18 11.44 -2.51
N SER A 856 10.44 11.26 -2.10
CA SER A 856 11.22 10.01 -2.24
C SER A 856 11.25 9.20 -0.95
N TYR A 857 10.15 9.20 -0.19
CA TYR A 857 10.04 8.54 1.10
C TYR A 857 10.55 7.10 1.07
N ALA A 858 11.61 6.87 1.83
CA ALA A 858 12.04 5.54 2.22
C ALA A 858 11.35 5.21 3.53
N HIS A 859 10.65 4.07 3.57
CA HIS A 859 9.95 3.67 4.77
C HIS A 859 10.92 3.36 5.90
N HIS A 860 10.63 3.94 7.06
CA HIS A 860 11.17 3.62 8.37
C HIS A 860 10.01 3.45 9.33
N TYR A 861 10.24 2.75 10.43
CA TYR A 861 9.25 2.62 11.49
C TYR A 861 9.23 3.83 12.41
N TYR A 862 8.05 4.19 12.94
CA TYR A 862 7.87 5.26 13.94
C TYR A 862 7.19 4.74 15.22
N VAL A 863 5.86 4.77 15.32
CA VAL A 863 5.14 4.20 16.47
C VAL A 863 4.71 2.77 16.14
N ASP A 864 5.64 1.82 16.29
CA ASP A 864 5.48 0.47 15.77
C ASP A 864 5.28 -0.62 16.85
N ALA A 865 5.35 -0.28 18.15
CA ALA A 865 5.01 -1.22 19.22
C ALA A 865 3.54 -1.11 19.63
N THR A 866 2.94 -2.24 20.04
CA THR A 866 1.55 -2.29 20.52
C THR A 866 1.41 -1.50 21.84
N PRO A 867 0.56 -0.47 21.92
CA PRO A 867 0.26 0.19 23.19
C PRO A 867 -0.66 -0.70 24.03
N LEU A 868 -0.46 -0.77 25.35
CA LEU A 868 -1.28 -1.58 26.28
C LEU A 868 -1.84 -0.71 27.41
N ALA A 869 -3.03 -1.03 27.89
CA ALA A 869 -3.71 -0.29 28.95
C ALA A 869 -3.81 -1.10 30.25
N PHE A 870 -3.61 -0.44 31.39
CA PHE A 870 -3.58 -1.06 32.71
C PHE A 870 -4.28 -0.20 33.75
N ASP A 871 -5.05 -0.81 34.65
CA ASP A 871 -5.62 -0.11 35.81
C ASP A 871 -4.64 -0.11 36.98
N ILE A 872 -4.33 1.07 37.53
CA ILE A 872 -3.25 1.29 38.49
C ILE A 872 -3.72 2.23 39.60
N ASP A 873 -3.41 1.90 40.86
CA ASP A 873 -3.56 2.83 41.99
C ASP A 873 -2.28 3.63 42.21
N PHE A 874 -2.32 4.92 41.87
CA PHE A 874 -1.19 5.85 42.01
C PHE A 874 -0.79 6.16 43.46
N ASN A 875 -1.67 5.93 44.44
CA ASN A 875 -1.35 6.10 45.86
C ASN A 875 -0.72 4.84 46.49
N ASN A 876 -0.58 3.77 45.71
CA ASN A 876 0.10 2.53 46.06
C ASN A 876 1.10 2.13 44.96
N ALA A 877 1.87 3.10 44.46
CA ALA A 877 2.79 2.93 43.35
C ALA A 877 4.19 3.48 43.64
N GLY A 878 5.20 2.87 43.02
CA GLY A 878 6.58 3.34 43.01
C GLY A 878 7.23 3.58 44.38
N GLY A 879 6.90 2.75 45.37
CA GLY A 879 7.44 2.82 46.73
C GLY A 879 6.68 3.76 47.68
N ALA A 880 5.69 4.49 47.17
CA ALA A 880 4.75 5.23 48.01
C ALA A 880 3.66 4.28 48.51
N PHE A 881 3.63 4.04 49.83
CA PHE A 881 2.62 3.20 50.46
C PHE A 881 1.78 4.05 51.42
N THR A 882 0.55 4.35 51.05
CA THR A 882 -0.40 4.93 52.02
C THR A 882 -0.87 3.81 52.97
N THR A 883 -0.31 3.76 54.19
CA THR A 883 -0.42 2.62 55.13
C THR A 883 -1.71 2.56 55.96
N THR A 884 -2.78 3.24 55.57
CA THR A 884 -4.08 3.18 56.26
C THR A 884 -5.20 2.97 55.26
N SER A 885 -5.47 1.70 54.95
CA SER A 885 -6.57 1.26 54.10
C SER A 885 -7.92 1.54 54.75
N THR A 886 -8.44 2.73 54.48
CA THR A 886 -9.87 2.96 54.29
C THR A 886 -10.02 3.37 52.83
N GLY A 887 -10.98 2.79 52.09
CA GLY A 887 -11.13 2.95 50.63
C GLY A 887 -11.29 4.39 50.10
N SER A 888 -11.26 5.40 50.97
CA SER A 888 -11.35 6.84 50.67
C SER A 888 -10.09 7.45 50.05
N ASN A 889 -8.91 6.79 50.12
CA ASN A 889 -7.62 7.33 49.68
C ASN A 889 -7.03 6.64 48.44
N ALA A 890 -7.76 5.75 47.76
CA ALA A 890 -7.27 5.12 46.53
C ALA A 890 -7.33 6.10 45.34
N ASP A 891 -6.33 6.05 44.44
CA ASP A 891 -6.21 6.92 43.27
C ASP A 891 -6.07 6.06 42.00
N TRP A 892 -7.16 5.40 41.62
CA TRP A 892 -7.20 4.49 40.47
C TRP A 892 -7.31 5.22 39.14
N HIS A 893 -6.47 4.80 38.18
CA HIS A 893 -6.41 5.30 36.80
C HIS A 893 -6.24 4.16 35.82
N THR A 894 -6.69 4.34 34.58
CA THR A 894 -6.33 3.49 33.43
C THR A 894 -5.21 4.16 32.65
N LEU A 895 -4.01 3.60 32.73
CA LEU A 895 -2.81 4.13 32.07
C LEU A 895 -2.52 3.34 30.78
N LEU A 896 -2.45 4.04 29.65
CA LEU A 896 -1.99 3.52 28.37
C LEU A 896 -0.48 3.71 28.26
N ILE A 897 0.26 2.63 28.00
CA ILE A 897 1.73 2.64 27.86
C ILE A 897 2.08 2.07 26.49
N GLY A 898 2.89 2.79 25.73
CA GLY A 898 3.35 2.36 24.41
C GLY A 898 4.86 2.47 24.25
N GLY A 899 5.38 1.71 23.30
CA GLY A 899 6.77 1.82 22.81
C GLY A 899 6.78 2.29 21.35
N LEU A 900 7.98 2.36 20.77
CA LEU A 900 8.21 2.75 19.38
C LEU A 900 8.65 1.59 18.50
N GLY A 901 8.92 0.40 19.07
CA GLY A 901 9.44 -0.72 18.30
C GLY A 901 10.75 -0.33 17.62
N LYS A 902 10.83 -0.48 16.29
CA LYS A 902 11.99 -0.06 15.50
C LYS A 902 12.11 1.47 15.33
N GLY A 903 11.05 2.23 15.55
CA GLY A 903 11.10 3.69 15.41
C GLY A 903 11.82 4.42 16.54
N GLY A 904 12.11 3.75 17.66
CA GLY A 904 12.88 4.41 18.71
C GLY A 904 13.13 3.61 19.97
N LYS A 905 14.02 4.17 20.79
CA LYS A 905 14.51 3.61 22.06
C LYS A 905 13.82 4.30 23.25
N SER A 906 12.49 4.30 23.23
CA SER A 906 11.69 5.03 24.20
C SER A 906 10.32 4.39 24.40
N TYR A 907 9.76 4.61 25.58
CA TYR A 907 8.39 4.31 25.96
C TYR A 907 7.67 5.60 26.39
N TYR A 908 6.35 5.63 26.31
CA TYR A 908 5.53 6.74 26.76
C TYR A 908 4.32 6.25 27.55
N ALA A 909 3.73 7.10 28.38
CA ALA A 909 2.48 6.81 29.09
C ALA A 909 1.49 7.97 29.08
N ILE A 910 0.22 7.63 28.87
CA ILE A 910 -0.92 8.55 28.80
C ILE A 910 -2.04 8.00 29.69
N ASP A 911 -2.58 8.83 30.56
CA ASP A 911 -3.73 8.48 31.39
C ASP A 911 -5.03 8.61 30.59
N VAL A 912 -5.64 7.47 30.29
CA VAL A 912 -6.83 7.35 29.45
C VAL A 912 -8.07 7.00 30.27
N THR A 913 -8.05 7.33 31.56
CA THR A 913 -9.16 7.03 32.48
C THR A 913 -10.46 7.67 32.02
N ASP A 914 -10.40 8.94 31.59
CA ASP A 914 -11.54 9.75 31.16
C ASP A 914 -11.34 10.32 29.73
N PRO A 915 -11.64 9.54 28.68
CA PRO A 915 -11.54 10.01 27.31
C PRO A 915 -12.45 11.21 27.00
N ALA A 916 -13.57 11.36 27.72
CA ALA A 916 -14.52 12.45 27.48
C ALA A 916 -13.95 13.81 27.95
N SER A 917 -13.08 13.81 28.96
CA SER A 917 -12.38 15.02 29.42
C SER A 917 -11.35 15.57 28.42
N MET A 918 -10.87 14.74 27.49
CA MET A 918 -9.85 15.08 26.48
C MET A 918 -10.41 15.87 25.29
N SER A 919 -11.17 16.92 25.60
CA SER A 919 -11.94 17.74 24.66
C SER A 919 -11.10 18.79 23.92
N THR A 920 -9.86 19.03 24.33
CA THR A 920 -8.93 20.01 23.74
C THR A 920 -7.50 19.46 23.74
N GLU A 921 -6.62 20.04 22.93
CA GLU A 921 -5.20 19.65 22.91
C GLU A 921 -4.49 19.86 24.24
N ALA A 922 -4.83 20.95 24.96
CA ALA A 922 -4.29 21.19 26.29
C ALA A 922 -4.76 20.14 27.30
N ALA A 923 -6.00 19.68 27.20
CA ALA A 923 -6.51 18.60 28.03
C ALA A 923 -5.82 17.27 27.73
N VAL A 924 -5.63 16.92 26.45
CA VAL A 924 -4.86 15.73 26.03
C VAL A 924 -3.42 15.82 26.54
N ALA A 925 -2.76 16.96 26.34
CA ALA A 925 -1.39 17.20 26.79
C ALA A 925 -1.24 17.04 28.31
N GLY A 926 -2.22 17.49 29.10
CA GLY A 926 -2.23 17.31 30.56
C GLY A 926 -2.35 15.85 31.03
N GLN A 927 -2.72 14.92 30.14
CA GLN A 927 -2.82 13.50 30.44
C GLN A 927 -1.61 12.68 30.01
N VAL A 928 -0.69 13.25 29.22
CA VAL A 928 0.61 12.64 28.93
C VAL A 928 1.45 12.72 30.21
N LYS A 929 1.77 11.56 30.81
CA LYS A 929 2.43 11.53 32.12
C LYS A 929 3.95 11.57 32.02
N TRP A 930 4.52 10.81 31.10
CA TRP A 930 5.97 10.70 30.95
C TRP A 930 6.38 10.03 29.64
N GLU A 931 7.62 10.29 29.23
CA GLU A 931 8.39 9.45 28.32
C GLU A 931 9.63 8.90 29.04
N PHE A 932 9.95 7.64 28.82
CA PHE A 932 11.07 6.93 29.44
C PHE A 932 12.09 6.51 28.38
N THR A 933 13.37 6.73 28.67
CA THR A 933 14.52 6.22 27.92
C THR A 933 15.70 6.04 28.86
N ASP A 934 16.62 5.13 28.52
CA ASP A 934 17.88 4.92 29.24
C ASP A 934 18.99 4.66 28.20
N THR A 935 20.21 5.10 28.50
CA THR A 935 21.41 4.85 27.69
C THR A 935 21.67 3.36 27.38
N THR A 936 21.22 2.44 28.24
CA THR A 936 21.35 0.98 28.06
C THR A 936 20.15 0.35 27.33
N MET A 937 19.21 1.17 26.83
CA MET A 937 18.04 0.72 26.09
C MET A 937 18.33 0.62 24.58
N GLY A 938 17.78 -0.40 23.95
CA GLY A 938 17.69 -0.59 22.52
C GLY A 938 16.32 -0.22 21.96
N TYR A 939 15.99 -0.72 20.78
CA TYR A 939 14.68 -0.56 20.16
C TYR A 939 13.59 -1.23 21.02
N SER A 940 12.53 -0.47 21.31
CA SER A 940 11.48 -0.77 22.29
C SER A 940 10.45 -1.79 21.80
N TYR A 941 10.92 -2.93 21.30
CA TYR A 941 10.08 -4.06 20.85
C TYR A 941 9.36 -4.78 22.00
N GLY A 942 9.87 -4.67 23.23
CA GLY A 942 9.29 -5.31 24.39
C GLY A 942 7.95 -4.70 24.77
N ALA A 943 6.93 -5.53 24.98
CA ALA A 943 5.64 -5.06 25.50
C ALA A 943 5.80 -4.57 26.96
N PRO A 944 5.19 -3.43 27.34
CA PRO A 944 5.20 -2.99 28.72
C PRO A 944 4.42 -3.97 29.60
N THR A 945 4.96 -4.28 30.78
CA THR A 945 4.30 -5.15 31.77
C THR A 945 4.03 -4.35 33.04
N VAL A 946 2.77 -4.23 33.46
CA VAL A 946 2.41 -3.54 34.71
C VAL A 946 2.02 -4.55 35.77
N VAL A 947 2.68 -4.47 36.92
CA VAL A 947 2.49 -5.40 38.03
C VAL A 947 2.51 -4.69 39.37
N LYS A 948 2.01 -5.38 40.39
CA LYS A 948 2.24 -4.99 41.79
C LYS A 948 3.41 -5.80 42.33
N THR A 949 4.34 -5.14 43.01
CA THR A 949 5.46 -5.77 43.72
C THR A 949 5.31 -5.52 45.21
N LYS A 950 5.84 -6.43 46.03
CA LYS A 950 5.88 -6.22 47.49
C LYS A 950 6.70 -4.99 47.85
N LYS A 951 7.85 -4.79 47.19
CA LYS A 951 8.82 -3.72 47.47
C LYS A 951 8.33 -2.32 47.10
N TYR A 952 7.65 -2.14 45.96
CA TYR A 952 7.29 -0.83 45.42
C TYR A 952 5.78 -0.62 45.17
N GLY A 953 4.92 -1.61 45.44
CA GLY A 953 3.52 -1.53 44.99
C GLY A 953 3.46 -1.61 43.46
N TRP A 954 2.55 -0.88 42.84
CA TRP A 954 2.41 -0.85 41.38
C TRP A 954 3.65 -0.26 40.69
N VAL A 955 4.16 -0.95 39.68
CA VAL A 955 5.31 -0.58 38.86
C VAL A 955 5.10 -0.94 37.39
N VAL A 956 5.78 -0.20 36.51
CA VAL A 956 5.93 -0.56 35.09
C VAL A 956 7.26 -1.28 34.92
N LEU A 957 7.24 -2.43 34.27
CA LEU A 957 8.42 -3.20 33.92
C LEU A 957 8.64 -3.10 32.42
N LEU A 958 9.83 -2.60 32.05
CA LEU A 958 10.26 -2.43 30.66
C LEU A 958 11.55 -3.23 30.44
N THR A 959 11.79 -3.70 29.22
CA THR A 959 13.00 -4.45 28.88
C THR A 959 13.99 -3.61 28.09
N SER A 960 15.22 -4.10 27.91
CA SER A 960 16.24 -3.45 27.07
C SER A 960 15.89 -3.46 25.59
N GLY A 961 15.06 -4.38 25.12
CA GLY A 961 14.74 -4.48 23.70
C GLY A 961 15.94 -4.91 22.84
N TYR A 962 15.95 -4.50 21.56
CA TYR A 962 16.93 -4.95 20.57
C TYR A 962 18.03 -3.92 20.30
N SER A 963 19.27 -4.36 20.06
CA SER A 963 20.39 -3.47 19.69
C SER A 963 20.76 -2.42 20.76
N ASN A 964 20.77 -2.82 22.03
CA ASN A 964 21.39 -2.04 23.10
C ASN A 964 22.92 -2.04 22.97
N SER A 965 23.59 -0.98 23.44
CA SER A 965 25.00 -0.71 23.14
C SER A 965 26.01 -1.62 23.86
N ASP A 966 25.62 -2.23 24.98
CA ASP A 966 26.49 -3.04 25.84
C ASP A 966 26.22 -4.55 25.78
N GLY A 967 25.24 -4.99 24.98
CA GLY A 967 24.89 -6.39 24.75
C GLY A 967 24.22 -7.12 25.92
N LYS A 968 23.95 -6.46 27.05
CA LYS A 968 23.27 -7.06 28.21
C LYS A 968 21.75 -6.95 28.11
N GLY A 969 21.04 -7.87 28.73
CA GLY A 969 19.60 -7.77 28.93
C GLY A 969 19.30 -6.95 30.18
N TYR A 970 18.29 -6.09 30.12
CA TYR A 970 17.84 -5.31 31.28
C TYR A 970 16.35 -5.45 31.54
N LEU A 971 15.97 -5.41 32.83
CA LEU A 971 14.62 -5.17 33.29
C LEU A 971 14.62 -3.86 34.11
N TYR A 972 13.92 -2.85 33.61
CA TYR A 972 13.76 -1.54 34.23
C TYR A 972 12.46 -1.53 35.04
N VAL A 973 12.57 -1.16 36.32
CA VAL A 973 11.43 -0.96 37.22
C VAL A 973 11.16 0.54 37.27
N VAL A 974 10.03 0.96 36.70
CA VAL A 974 9.68 2.36 36.47
C VAL A 974 8.44 2.73 37.28
N ASN A 975 8.45 3.93 37.85
CA ASN A 975 7.31 4.49 38.55
C ASN A 975 6.18 4.80 37.55
N PRO A 976 4.97 4.21 37.69
CA PRO A 976 3.90 4.35 36.70
C PRO A 976 3.33 5.76 36.64
N LYS A 977 3.43 6.54 37.71
CA LYS A 977 2.90 7.91 37.77
C LYS A 977 3.85 8.93 37.14
N THR A 978 5.16 8.75 37.31
CA THR A 978 6.16 9.79 37.02
C THR A 978 7.19 9.40 35.95
N GLY A 979 7.27 8.11 35.58
CA GLY A 979 8.29 7.61 34.66
C GLY A 979 9.69 7.53 35.28
N ALA A 980 9.85 7.82 36.57
CA ALA A 980 11.15 7.73 37.24
C ALA A 980 11.64 6.28 37.32
N LEU A 981 12.91 6.05 36.99
CA LEU A 981 13.58 4.76 37.19
C LEU A 981 13.73 4.51 38.70
N LEU A 982 13.08 3.45 39.19
CA LEU A 982 13.17 3.01 40.59
C LEU A 982 14.36 2.06 40.76
N GLU A 983 14.50 1.11 39.83
CA GLU A 983 15.55 0.10 39.90
C GLU A 983 15.83 -0.49 38.52
N LYS A 984 17.07 -0.92 38.29
CA LYS A 984 17.52 -1.52 37.02
C LYS A 984 18.26 -2.83 37.31
N MET A 985 17.77 -3.93 36.77
CA MET A 985 18.39 -5.26 36.89
C MET A 985 19.04 -5.64 35.56
N ALA A 986 20.32 -6.00 35.58
CA ALA A 986 21.09 -6.41 34.41
C ALA A 986 21.34 -7.92 34.42
N THR A 987 21.30 -8.56 33.26
CA THR A 987 21.78 -9.96 33.13
C THR A 987 23.27 -10.03 33.48
N PRO A 988 23.73 -11.09 34.18
CA PRO A 988 25.14 -11.24 34.54
C PRO A 988 26.05 -11.42 33.32
N THR A 989 25.51 -11.97 32.23
CA THR A 989 26.18 -12.21 30.95
C THR A 989 25.51 -11.46 29.81
N SER A 990 26.16 -11.46 28.64
CA SER A 990 25.54 -11.00 27.38
C SER A 990 24.22 -11.72 27.15
N SER A 991 23.22 -10.96 26.72
CA SER A 991 21.84 -11.39 26.47
C SER A 991 21.32 -10.49 25.35
N ASN A 992 21.59 -10.89 24.11
CA ASN A 992 21.28 -10.05 22.97
C ASN A 992 19.76 -10.01 22.72
N GLY A 993 19.18 -8.82 22.80
CA GLY A 993 17.80 -8.63 22.40
C GLY A 993 16.76 -9.15 23.39
N LEU A 994 16.97 -8.93 24.69
CA LEU A 994 15.95 -9.20 25.71
C LEU A 994 14.76 -8.23 25.54
N ALA A 995 13.75 -8.64 24.78
CA ALA A 995 12.61 -7.80 24.41
C ALA A 995 11.31 -8.20 25.11
N GLN A 996 10.78 -9.39 24.87
CA GLN A 996 9.49 -9.78 25.46
C GLN A 996 9.66 -10.36 26.85
N ALA A 997 8.79 -9.95 27.78
CA ALA A 997 8.78 -10.41 29.16
C ALA A 997 7.35 -10.67 29.63
N SER A 998 7.21 -11.59 30.58
CA SER A 998 5.93 -11.93 31.20
C SER A 998 6.10 -12.12 32.71
N ALA A 999 5.17 -11.55 33.46
CA ALA A 999 5.13 -11.68 34.91
C ALA A 999 4.33 -12.92 35.34
N TYR A 1000 4.82 -13.62 36.37
CA TYR A 1000 4.07 -14.64 37.07
C TYR A 1000 3.34 -14.04 38.27
N VAL A 1001 2.01 -14.16 38.24
CA VAL A 1001 1.10 -13.75 39.31
C VAL A 1001 0.39 -14.99 39.82
N ALA A 1002 0.53 -15.28 41.11
CA ALA A 1002 -0.09 -16.45 41.73
C ALA A 1002 -1.60 -16.25 41.99
N ASP A 1003 -1.99 -15.01 42.30
CA ASP A 1003 -3.37 -14.59 42.53
C ASP A 1003 -3.65 -13.27 41.80
N PHE A 1004 -4.45 -13.34 40.73
CA PHE A 1004 -4.85 -12.17 39.95
C PHE A 1004 -5.76 -11.20 40.71
N GLY A 1005 -6.36 -11.60 41.83
CA GLY A 1005 -7.11 -10.72 42.73
C GLY A 1005 -6.21 -9.76 43.52
N ASP A 1006 -4.98 -10.16 43.84
CA ASP A 1006 -3.96 -9.28 44.43
C ASP A 1006 -3.07 -8.63 43.35
N ASN A 1007 -2.75 -9.40 42.30
CA ASN A 1007 -1.85 -9.03 41.21
C ASN A 1007 -0.39 -8.80 41.64
N THR A 1008 0.00 -9.29 42.83
CA THR A 1008 1.40 -9.27 43.27
C THR A 1008 2.22 -10.29 42.49
N THR A 1009 3.30 -9.83 41.87
CA THR A 1009 4.21 -10.65 41.08
C THR A 1009 5.37 -11.17 41.91
N ASP A 1010 5.67 -12.46 41.75
CA ASP A 1010 6.84 -13.09 42.38
C ASP A 1010 8.06 -13.09 41.46
N ALA A 1011 7.85 -13.29 40.15
CA ALA A 1011 8.93 -13.30 39.17
C ALA A 1011 8.50 -12.83 37.79
N VAL A 1012 9.49 -12.40 37.01
CA VAL A 1012 9.35 -12.09 35.58
C VAL A 1012 10.26 -13.00 34.77
N TYR A 1013 9.75 -13.50 33.65
CA TYR A 1013 10.49 -14.34 32.73
C TYR A 1013 10.65 -13.61 31.40
N ALA A 1014 11.85 -13.63 30.86
CA ALA A 1014 12.16 -13.01 29.58
C ALA A 1014 13.19 -13.88 28.85
N ALA A 1015 13.04 -14.00 27.54
CA ALA A 1015 13.97 -14.73 26.71
C ALA A 1015 14.57 -13.81 25.63
N ASP A 1016 15.74 -14.18 25.11
CA ASP A 1016 16.50 -13.35 24.19
C ASP A 1016 16.83 -14.06 22.86
N LEU A 1017 17.54 -13.35 21.97
CA LEU A 1017 17.90 -13.84 20.65
C LEU A 1017 19.06 -14.85 20.67
N ASP A 1018 19.74 -14.99 21.81
CA ASP A 1018 20.80 -15.99 22.03
C ASP A 1018 20.24 -17.29 22.65
N GLY A 1019 18.90 -17.43 22.70
CA GLY A 1019 18.22 -18.61 23.23
C GLY A 1019 18.34 -18.75 24.74
N GLN A 1020 18.58 -17.66 25.47
CA GLN A 1020 18.66 -17.69 26.92
C GLN A 1020 17.31 -17.30 27.53
N LEU A 1021 16.79 -18.12 28.45
CA LEU A 1021 15.60 -17.81 29.23
C LEU A 1021 16.02 -17.37 30.64
N TRP A 1022 15.66 -16.15 31.01
CA TRP A 1022 16.01 -15.51 32.26
C TRP A 1022 14.80 -15.42 33.20
N ARG A 1023 15.04 -15.58 34.50
CA ARG A 1023 14.07 -15.32 35.57
C ARG A 1023 14.58 -14.20 36.48
N PHE A 1024 13.75 -13.18 36.67
CA PHE A 1024 13.95 -12.06 37.58
C PHE A 1024 13.08 -12.27 38.82
N ASP A 1025 13.67 -12.25 40.01
CA ASP A 1025 12.96 -12.45 41.28
C ASP A 1025 12.53 -11.10 41.85
N LEU A 1026 11.22 -10.92 42.08
CA LEU A 1026 10.60 -9.70 42.59
C LEU A 1026 10.05 -9.83 44.01
N THR A 1027 10.48 -10.84 44.77
CA THR A 1027 9.92 -11.19 46.09
C THR A 1027 10.38 -10.33 47.27
N ALA A 1028 11.28 -9.35 47.04
CA ALA A 1028 11.79 -8.46 48.09
C ALA A 1028 10.66 -7.79 48.90
N ALA A 1029 10.82 -7.76 50.23
CA ALA A 1029 9.78 -7.29 51.14
C ALA A 1029 9.45 -5.80 50.97
N LYS A 1030 8.25 -5.41 51.42
CA LYS A 1030 7.77 -4.03 51.44
C LYS A 1030 8.74 -3.12 52.19
N GLY A 1031 9.14 -2.03 51.54
CA GLY A 1031 10.08 -1.06 52.10
C GLY A 1031 11.53 -1.54 52.22
N SER A 1032 11.88 -2.71 51.64
CA SER A 1032 13.27 -3.16 51.57
C SER A 1032 14.14 -2.14 50.85
N THR A 1033 15.30 -1.82 51.41
CA THR A 1033 16.32 -0.98 50.74
C THR A 1033 17.31 -1.80 49.92
N SER A 1034 17.34 -3.13 50.09
CA SER A 1034 18.20 -4.02 49.31
C SER A 1034 17.74 -4.10 47.86
N SER A 1035 18.68 -4.12 46.93
CA SER A 1035 18.39 -4.35 45.51
C SER A 1035 17.78 -5.73 45.28
N TYR A 1036 16.97 -5.86 44.24
CA TYR A 1036 16.57 -7.15 43.71
C TYR A 1036 17.83 -7.96 43.31
N PRO A 1037 17.80 -9.30 43.47
CA PRO A 1037 18.93 -10.14 43.13
C PRO A 1037 19.19 -10.13 41.61
N ALA A 1038 20.40 -10.53 41.24
CA ALA A 1038 20.73 -10.70 39.82
C ALA A 1038 19.83 -11.77 39.16
N PRO A 1039 19.47 -11.60 37.87
CA PRO A 1039 18.61 -12.54 37.16
C PRO A 1039 19.26 -13.93 37.07
N THR A 1040 18.44 -14.98 37.21
CA THR A 1040 18.88 -16.36 37.04
C THR A 1040 18.75 -16.78 35.58
N LEU A 1041 19.83 -17.30 34.98
CA LEU A 1041 19.76 -17.97 33.67
C LEU A 1041 19.05 -19.31 33.85
N MET A 1042 17.74 -19.34 33.63
CA MET A 1042 16.89 -20.48 33.92
C MET A 1042 17.08 -21.61 32.91
N ALA A 1043 17.17 -21.30 31.62
CA ALA A 1043 17.34 -22.31 30.57
C ALA A 1043 18.13 -21.79 29.37
N THR A 1044 18.73 -22.71 28.62
CA THR A 1044 19.34 -22.46 27.31
C THR A 1044 18.61 -23.28 26.25
N LEU A 1045 18.00 -22.57 25.32
CA LEU A 1045 17.21 -23.07 24.21
C LEU A 1045 18.14 -23.25 23.00
N ALA A 1046 18.44 -24.50 22.70
CA ALA A 1046 19.29 -24.86 21.57
C ALA A 1046 18.72 -26.07 20.84
N ASP A 1047 19.03 -26.16 19.56
CA ASP A 1047 18.70 -27.32 18.75
C ASP A 1047 19.54 -28.55 19.14
N ALA A 1048 19.33 -29.68 18.47
CA ALA A 1048 20.06 -30.92 18.75
C ALA A 1048 21.58 -30.81 18.50
N SER A 1049 22.03 -29.84 17.71
CA SER A 1049 23.45 -29.57 17.44
C SER A 1049 24.10 -28.62 18.45
N GLY A 1050 23.31 -28.05 19.37
CA GLY A 1050 23.77 -27.05 20.33
C GLY A 1050 23.74 -25.62 19.79
N THR A 1051 23.12 -25.39 18.62
CA THR A 1051 22.95 -24.05 18.07
C THR A 1051 21.82 -23.34 18.81
N ALA A 1052 22.10 -22.13 19.32
CA ALA A 1052 21.12 -21.30 20.02
C ALA A 1052 19.91 -20.98 19.14
N GLN A 1053 18.71 -21.03 19.73
CA GLN A 1053 17.46 -20.74 19.04
C GLN A 1053 16.87 -19.42 19.56
N PRO A 1054 16.69 -18.39 18.71
CA PRO A 1054 16.24 -17.06 19.15
C PRO A 1054 14.78 -17.10 19.63
N VAL A 1055 14.43 -16.26 20.60
CA VAL A 1055 13.03 -16.07 21.05
C VAL A 1055 12.59 -14.65 20.78
N THR A 1056 11.45 -14.49 20.08
CA THR A 1056 10.85 -13.19 19.76
C THR A 1056 9.44 -13.01 20.34
N THR A 1057 8.90 -14.05 20.99
CA THR A 1057 7.56 -14.06 21.60
C THR A 1057 7.67 -14.02 23.13
N PRO A 1058 6.68 -13.46 23.85
CA PRO A 1058 6.66 -13.48 25.30
C PRO A 1058 6.52 -14.92 25.82
N PRO A 1059 7.27 -15.30 26.87
CA PRO A 1059 7.00 -16.54 27.59
C PRO A 1059 5.58 -16.54 28.18
N LEU A 1060 4.90 -17.68 28.19
CA LEU A 1060 3.61 -17.85 28.82
C LEU A 1060 3.77 -18.71 30.07
N ILE A 1061 3.39 -18.18 31.24
CA ILE A 1061 3.60 -18.87 32.52
C ILE A 1061 2.27 -19.34 33.07
N GLU A 1062 2.10 -20.65 33.18
CA GLU A 1062 0.85 -21.27 33.59
C GLU A 1062 1.05 -22.31 34.69
N VAL A 1063 0.07 -22.40 35.59
CA VAL A 1063 0.03 -23.47 36.60
C VAL A 1063 -0.94 -24.54 36.11
N HIS A 1064 -0.43 -25.76 35.95
CA HIS A 1064 -1.28 -26.88 35.55
C HIS A 1064 -2.40 -27.10 36.60
N PRO A 1065 -3.68 -27.15 36.20
CA PRO A 1065 -4.80 -27.17 37.14
C PRO A 1065 -4.77 -28.39 38.07
N VAL A 1066 -4.37 -29.55 37.53
CA VAL A 1066 -4.27 -30.82 38.28
C VAL A 1066 -2.93 -30.98 39.01
N THR A 1067 -1.81 -31.00 38.29
CA THR A 1067 -0.49 -31.31 38.89
C THR A 1067 0.09 -30.17 39.73
N ARG A 1068 -0.47 -28.96 39.63
CA ARG A 1068 0.00 -27.73 40.31
C ARG A 1068 1.46 -27.36 40.01
N LYS A 1069 2.05 -27.98 38.99
CA LYS A 1069 3.37 -27.64 38.44
C LYS A 1069 3.27 -26.36 37.61
N ARG A 1070 4.29 -25.51 37.71
CA ARG A 1070 4.40 -24.26 36.94
C ARG A 1070 5.18 -24.51 35.67
N PHE A 1071 4.60 -24.19 34.53
CA PHE A 1071 5.20 -24.31 33.21
C PHE A 1071 5.52 -22.92 32.66
N VAL A 1072 6.72 -22.77 32.10
CA VAL A 1072 7.11 -21.67 31.24
C VAL A 1072 7.06 -22.18 29.81
N LEU A 1073 6.07 -21.72 29.06
CA LEU A 1073 5.68 -22.16 27.73
C LEU A 1073 6.15 -21.11 26.71
N LEU A 1074 6.98 -21.50 25.74
CA LEU A 1074 7.51 -20.55 24.75
C LEU A 1074 7.98 -21.25 23.47
N GLY A 1075 7.88 -20.54 22.34
CA GLY A 1075 8.38 -21.00 21.05
C GLY A 1075 9.61 -20.22 20.60
N THR A 1076 10.51 -20.90 19.90
CA THR A 1076 11.67 -20.28 19.27
C THR A 1076 11.39 -19.90 17.81
N GLY A 1077 12.06 -18.85 17.34
CA GLY A 1077 11.88 -18.28 16.03
C GLY A 1077 12.16 -16.78 15.98
N ARG A 1078 12.59 -16.31 14.80
CA ARG A 1078 12.65 -14.89 14.47
C ARG A 1078 12.24 -14.62 13.02
N LEU A 1079 11.75 -13.41 12.80
CA LEU A 1079 11.41 -12.85 11.50
C LEU A 1079 11.58 -11.33 11.60
N LEU A 1080 12.83 -10.90 11.79
CA LEU A 1080 13.19 -9.50 12.04
C LEU A 1080 13.86 -8.84 10.83
N ASP A 1081 14.38 -9.66 9.91
CA ASP A 1081 15.04 -9.24 8.68
C ASP A 1081 14.67 -10.16 7.50
N SER A 1082 14.81 -9.65 6.28
CA SER A 1082 14.61 -10.41 5.04
C SER A 1082 15.43 -11.71 4.97
N SER A 1083 16.62 -11.74 5.58
CA SER A 1083 17.44 -12.97 5.66
C SER A 1083 16.80 -14.09 6.47
N ASP A 1084 15.84 -13.78 7.34
CA ASP A 1084 15.13 -14.80 8.10
C ASP A 1084 14.14 -15.57 7.22
N VAL A 1085 13.59 -14.99 6.16
CA VAL A 1085 12.51 -15.58 5.33
C VAL A 1085 12.88 -16.98 4.83
N ASN A 1086 14.13 -17.20 4.42
CA ASN A 1086 14.58 -18.51 3.91
C ASN A 1086 15.45 -19.28 4.92
N SER A 1087 15.44 -18.88 6.19
CA SER A 1087 16.25 -19.53 7.22
C SER A 1087 15.89 -21.01 7.38
N THR A 1088 16.94 -21.83 7.41
CA THR A 1088 16.86 -23.28 7.60
C THR A 1088 16.98 -23.69 9.09
N ALA A 1089 17.14 -22.70 9.98
CA ALA A 1089 17.40 -22.94 11.40
C ALA A 1089 16.25 -23.71 12.06
N ALA A 1090 16.57 -24.84 12.69
CA ALA A 1090 15.60 -25.64 13.42
C ALA A 1090 15.06 -24.85 14.63
N GLN A 1091 13.74 -24.80 14.78
CA GLN A 1091 13.06 -24.19 15.93
C GLN A 1091 12.20 -25.22 16.66
N SER A 1092 11.84 -24.88 17.89
CA SER A 1092 11.16 -25.77 18.82
C SER A 1092 10.18 -24.99 19.69
N PHE A 1093 9.13 -25.67 20.15
CA PHE A 1093 8.30 -25.21 21.27
C PHE A 1093 8.77 -25.89 22.55
N TYR A 1094 8.84 -25.15 23.65
CA TYR A 1094 9.32 -25.61 24.95
C TYR A 1094 8.25 -25.41 26.02
N ALA A 1095 8.15 -26.38 26.91
CA ALA A 1095 7.37 -26.32 28.13
C ALA A 1095 8.27 -26.69 29.31
N ILE A 1096 8.84 -25.70 29.97
CA ILE A 1096 9.88 -25.86 31.00
C ILE A 1096 9.27 -25.75 32.39
N LEU A 1097 9.62 -26.65 33.29
CA LEU A 1097 9.13 -26.65 34.68
C LEU A 1097 9.92 -25.66 35.54
N ASP A 1098 9.19 -24.74 36.18
CA ASP A 1098 9.72 -23.89 37.25
C ASP A 1098 9.04 -24.19 38.60
N GLY A 1099 9.10 -25.45 39.03
CA GLY A 1099 8.62 -25.87 40.35
C GLY A 1099 7.09 -25.97 40.39
N THR A 1100 6.48 -25.32 41.39
CA THR A 1100 5.04 -25.42 41.68
C THR A 1100 4.38 -24.04 41.72
N ALA A 1101 3.07 -23.99 41.94
CA ALA A 1101 2.35 -22.74 42.18
C ALA A 1101 2.95 -21.89 43.32
N GLY A 1102 3.53 -22.51 44.35
CA GLY A 1102 3.99 -21.79 45.56
C GLY A 1102 5.50 -21.66 45.71
N ALA A 1103 6.30 -22.34 44.89
CA ALA A 1103 7.75 -22.34 45.02
C ALA A 1103 8.43 -22.52 43.66
N PHE A 1104 9.53 -21.78 43.46
CA PHE A 1104 10.43 -21.95 42.34
C PHE A 1104 11.11 -23.32 42.35
N ASN A 1105 11.57 -23.77 41.19
CA ASN A 1105 12.31 -25.01 41.08
C ASN A 1105 13.69 -24.91 41.74
N ALA A 1106 14.08 -25.92 42.50
CA ALA A 1106 15.38 -26.01 43.15
C ALA A 1106 16.30 -27.01 42.41
N VAL A 1107 16.45 -26.81 41.09
CA VAL A 1107 17.29 -27.65 40.21
C VAL A 1107 18.51 -26.87 39.73
N SER A 1108 19.51 -27.61 39.24
CA SER A 1108 20.68 -26.99 38.59
C SER A 1108 20.26 -26.26 37.32
N THR A 1109 20.59 -24.97 37.25
CA THR A 1109 20.37 -24.09 36.10
C THR A 1109 21.70 -23.76 35.41
N PRO A 1110 21.74 -23.58 34.09
CA PRO A 1110 20.60 -23.55 33.17
C PRO A 1110 20.04 -24.95 32.85
N ILE A 1111 18.71 -25.06 32.73
CA ILE A 1111 18.05 -26.22 32.15
C ILE A 1111 18.40 -26.29 30.65
N THR A 1112 18.86 -27.45 30.20
CA THR A 1112 19.20 -27.70 28.80
C THR A 1112 18.27 -28.74 28.19
N ARG A 1113 18.29 -28.85 26.85
CA ARG A 1113 17.53 -29.85 26.09
C ARG A 1113 17.70 -31.29 26.59
N LYS A 1114 18.84 -31.64 27.22
CA LYS A 1114 19.11 -32.98 27.79
C LYS A 1114 18.24 -33.32 29.01
N GLN A 1115 17.72 -32.30 29.71
CA GLN A 1115 16.87 -32.46 30.89
C GLN A 1115 15.38 -32.43 30.56
N LEU A 1116 15.02 -32.27 29.27
CA LEU A 1116 13.65 -32.20 28.79
C LEU A 1116 13.29 -33.48 28.03
N THR A 1117 12.01 -33.85 28.07
CA THR A 1117 11.48 -34.97 27.27
C THR A 1117 11.05 -34.48 25.88
N GLN A 1118 11.46 -35.14 24.81
CA GLN A 1118 11.00 -34.81 23.46
C GLN A 1118 9.58 -35.36 23.22
N VAL A 1119 8.71 -34.53 22.67
CA VAL A 1119 7.42 -34.96 22.09
C VAL A 1119 7.66 -35.21 20.60
N THR A 1120 7.73 -36.48 20.18
CA THR A 1120 7.91 -36.84 18.76
C THR A 1120 6.60 -36.96 18.00
N ASP A 1121 5.50 -37.23 18.71
CA ASP A 1121 4.15 -37.30 18.18
C ASP A 1121 3.17 -36.69 19.19
N VAL A 1122 2.64 -35.51 18.85
CA VAL A 1122 1.67 -34.80 19.70
C VAL A 1122 0.34 -35.54 19.81
N THR A 1123 -0.03 -36.43 18.90
CA THR A 1123 -1.31 -37.17 19.00
C THR A 1123 -1.25 -38.26 20.08
N ALA A 1124 -0.06 -38.83 20.30
CA ALA A 1124 0.23 -39.77 21.37
C ALA A 1124 0.54 -39.06 22.71
N GLY A 1125 1.28 -37.95 22.66
CA GLY A 1125 1.78 -37.26 23.85
C GLY A 1125 2.93 -38.00 24.54
N ILE A 1126 3.22 -37.63 25.78
CA ILE A 1126 4.32 -38.13 26.60
C ILE A 1126 3.89 -38.33 28.07
N THR A 1127 4.71 -39.06 28.81
CA THR A 1127 4.66 -39.09 30.28
C THR A 1127 5.93 -38.46 30.84
N LEU A 1128 5.79 -37.39 31.61
CA LEU A 1128 6.93 -36.73 32.26
C LEU A 1128 7.41 -37.55 33.45
N SER A 1129 8.67 -37.97 33.43
CA SER A 1129 9.31 -38.57 34.60
C SER A 1129 9.49 -37.54 35.73
N ASN A 1130 9.68 -38.00 36.96
CA ASN A 1130 9.92 -37.11 38.11
C ASN A 1130 11.24 -36.32 38.01
N THR A 1131 12.18 -36.77 37.16
CA THR A 1131 13.46 -36.09 36.94
C THR A 1131 13.43 -35.13 35.74
N SER A 1132 12.43 -35.27 34.86
CA SER A 1132 12.27 -34.40 33.69
C SER A 1132 11.92 -32.98 34.11
N GLN A 1133 12.59 -32.00 33.51
CA GLN A 1133 12.37 -30.58 33.75
C GLN A 1133 11.36 -29.97 32.75
N GLY A 1134 10.55 -30.81 32.11
CA GLY A 1134 9.55 -30.40 31.13
C GLY A 1134 9.69 -31.13 29.81
N TRP A 1135 9.22 -30.52 28.73
CA TRP A 1135 9.27 -31.12 27.40
C TRP A 1135 9.51 -30.10 26.29
N TYR A 1136 9.83 -30.62 25.11
CA TYR A 1136 9.94 -29.81 23.90
C TYR A 1136 9.37 -30.55 22.68
N LEU A 1137 8.95 -29.78 21.67
CA LEU A 1137 8.50 -30.25 20.37
C LEU A 1137 9.33 -29.53 19.30
N ASP A 1138 10.04 -30.28 18.45
CA ASP A 1138 10.68 -29.68 17.28
C ASP A 1138 9.64 -29.40 16.19
N LEU A 1139 9.65 -28.19 15.63
CA LEU A 1139 8.66 -27.76 14.64
C LEU A 1139 8.96 -28.28 13.23
N GLY A 1140 10.20 -28.73 13.01
CA GLY A 1140 10.69 -29.29 11.76
C GLY A 1140 10.96 -28.25 10.67
N ALA A 1141 11.15 -28.74 9.44
CA ALA A 1141 11.36 -27.92 8.25
C ALA A 1141 10.55 -28.46 7.07
N THR A 1142 10.29 -27.64 6.06
CA THR A 1142 9.64 -28.04 4.81
C THR A 1142 10.34 -27.32 3.66
N SER A 1143 10.73 -28.07 2.64
CA SER A 1143 11.48 -27.55 1.48
C SER A 1143 12.74 -26.74 1.88
N GLY A 1144 13.43 -27.18 2.93
CA GLY A 1144 14.63 -26.51 3.44
C GLY A 1144 14.39 -25.30 4.35
N VAL A 1145 13.15 -24.83 4.53
CA VAL A 1145 12.83 -23.71 5.42
C VAL A 1145 12.32 -24.23 6.78
N GLY A 1146 12.83 -23.67 7.87
CA GLY A 1146 12.44 -24.04 9.23
C GLY A 1146 11.09 -23.43 9.64
N TRP A 1147 10.22 -24.25 10.23
CA TRP A 1147 9.01 -23.78 10.94
C TRP A 1147 9.44 -23.02 12.20
N ARG A 1148 8.78 -21.91 12.51
CA ARG A 1148 9.18 -21.01 13.62
C ARG A 1148 7.98 -20.40 14.32
N MET A 1149 8.16 -19.94 15.55
CA MET A 1149 7.13 -19.17 16.26
C MET A 1149 7.47 -17.69 16.32
N VAL A 1150 6.53 -16.86 15.85
CA VAL A 1150 6.62 -15.38 15.87
C VAL A 1150 5.34 -14.73 16.39
N ILE A 1151 4.40 -15.54 16.89
CA ILE A 1151 3.14 -15.11 17.49
C ILE A 1151 2.99 -15.69 18.89
N ASN A 1152 2.35 -14.92 19.77
CA ASN A 1152 2.24 -15.25 21.18
C ASN A 1152 1.43 -16.55 21.39
N PRO A 1153 1.92 -17.51 22.20
CA PRO A 1153 1.08 -18.61 22.66
C PRO A 1153 0.01 -18.11 23.63
N THR A 1154 -1.08 -18.87 23.78
CA THR A 1154 -2.16 -18.61 24.74
C THR A 1154 -2.52 -19.91 25.45
N ALA A 1155 -3.10 -19.84 26.64
CA ALA A 1155 -3.56 -21.03 27.36
C ALA A 1155 -4.97 -20.89 27.91
N PHE A 1156 -5.59 -22.05 28.11
CA PHE A 1156 -6.86 -22.18 28.80
C PHE A 1156 -6.92 -23.54 29.47
N ASN A 1157 -7.16 -23.57 30.78
CA ASN A 1157 -7.49 -24.78 31.54
C ASN A 1157 -6.57 -26.02 31.29
N GLY A 1158 -5.25 -25.85 31.40
CA GLY A 1158 -4.31 -26.98 31.19
C GLY A 1158 -3.90 -27.22 29.73
N ILE A 1159 -4.47 -26.45 28.79
CA ILE A 1159 -4.21 -26.54 27.36
C ILE A 1159 -3.46 -25.29 26.91
N VAL A 1160 -2.44 -25.46 26.07
CA VAL A 1160 -1.76 -24.38 25.37
C VAL A 1160 -2.11 -24.40 23.89
N GLY A 1161 -2.56 -23.27 23.37
CA GLY A 1161 -2.71 -23.00 21.95
C GLY A 1161 -1.49 -22.23 21.45
N PHE A 1162 -0.87 -22.71 20.37
CA PHE A 1162 0.23 -22.00 19.72
C PHE A 1162 0.22 -22.26 18.22
N SER A 1163 0.94 -21.43 17.45
CA SER A 1163 1.05 -21.65 16.02
C SER A 1163 2.46 -21.37 15.51
N SER A 1164 2.91 -22.26 14.62
CA SER A 1164 4.17 -22.12 13.91
C SER A 1164 3.93 -21.62 12.49
N LEU A 1165 4.87 -20.83 11.99
CA LEU A 1165 4.89 -20.22 10.68
C LEU A 1165 6.00 -20.87 9.84
N LEU A 1166 5.67 -21.23 8.61
CA LEU A 1166 6.61 -21.52 7.54
C LEU A 1166 6.51 -20.39 6.53
N THR A 1167 7.49 -19.52 6.51
CA THR A 1167 7.65 -18.55 5.43
C THR A 1167 7.86 -19.31 4.12
N THR A 1168 7.10 -18.97 3.08
CA THR A 1168 7.31 -19.53 1.75
C THR A 1168 8.11 -18.53 0.94
N GLY A 1169 9.13 -19.00 0.21
CA GLY A 1169 9.77 -18.21 -0.85
C GLY A 1169 8.85 -17.96 -2.06
N ASP A 1170 7.53 -18.06 -1.87
CA ASP A 1170 6.49 -17.84 -2.87
C ASP A 1170 5.92 -16.44 -2.70
N ALA A 1171 6.11 -15.61 -3.72
CA ALA A 1171 5.61 -14.24 -3.77
C ALA A 1171 4.07 -14.16 -3.64
N CYS A 1172 3.37 -15.26 -3.92
CA CYS A 1172 1.91 -15.36 -3.84
C CYS A 1172 1.36 -15.82 -2.50
N SER A 1173 2.24 -16.30 -1.64
CA SER A 1173 1.92 -16.59 -0.24
C SER A 1173 3.02 -16.01 0.62
N PRO A 1174 3.33 -14.70 0.52
CA PRO A 1174 4.57 -14.18 1.06
C PRO A 1174 4.64 -14.28 2.57
N SER A 1175 3.48 -14.16 3.23
CA SER A 1175 3.34 -14.39 4.66
C SER A 1175 3.47 -15.86 5.06
N GLY A 1176 3.59 -16.79 4.13
CA GLY A 1176 3.80 -18.21 4.39
C GLY A 1176 2.54 -18.98 4.77
N GLN A 1177 2.74 -20.16 5.35
CA GLN A 1177 1.68 -21.03 5.86
C GLN A 1177 1.87 -21.26 7.36
N SER A 1178 0.77 -21.51 8.08
CA SER A 1178 0.82 -21.75 9.51
C SER A 1178 0.31 -23.13 9.88
N ARG A 1179 0.80 -23.66 11.00
CA ARG A 1179 0.23 -24.79 11.73
C ARG A 1179 -0.27 -24.30 13.07
N VAL A 1180 -1.51 -24.65 13.42
CA VAL A 1180 -2.10 -24.33 14.73
C VAL A 1180 -2.14 -25.61 15.57
N TYR A 1181 -1.62 -25.52 16.79
CA TYR A 1181 -1.56 -26.60 17.76
C TYR A 1181 -2.44 -26.22 18.96
N ALA A 1182 -3.10 -27.22 19.54
CA ALA A 1182 -3.73 -27.12 20.85
C ALA A 1182 -3.36 -28.37 21.64
N VAL A 1183 -2.60 -28.21 22.73
CA VAL A 1183 -1.90 -29.31 23.41
C VAL A 1183 -2.10 -29.20 24.92
N ASN A 1184 -2.40 -30.30 25.60
CA ASN A 1184 -2.34 -30.36 27.06
C ASN A 1184 -0.88 -30.24 27.50
N TYR A 1185 -0.51 -29.15 28.18
CA TYR A 1185 0.89 -28.88 28.48
C TYR A 1185 1.47 -29.77 29.61
N GLY A 1186 0.64 -30.55 30.32
CA GLY A 1186 1.09 -31.57 31.26
C GLY A 1186 1.51 -32.88 30.60
N THR A 1187 0.95 -33.20 29.42
CA THR A 1187 1.19 -34.46 28.71
C THR A 1187 1.78 -34.29 27.32
N GLY A 1188 1.87 -33.08 26.78
CA GLY A 1188 2.29 -32.84 25.39
C GLY A 1188 1.33 -33.43 24.35
N ARG A 1189 0.10 -33.82 24.74
CA ARG A 1189 -0.88 -34.45 23.85
C ARG A 1189 -1.85 -33.44 23.22
N SER A 1190 -2.09 -33.55 21.92
CA SER A 1190 -3.05 -32.76 21.16
C SER A 1190 -4.47 -32.96 21.71
N VAL A 1191 -5.23 -31.87 21.75
CA VAL A 1191 -6.66 -31.87 22.07
C VAL A 1191 -7.51 -31.46 20.85
N LEU A 1192 -6.90 -31.33 19.68
CA LEU A 1192 -7.61 -30.97 18.44
C LEU A 1192 -8.58 -32.09 18.01
N LEU A 1193 -9.65 -31.71 17.31
CA LEU A 1193 -10.64 -32.65 16.79
C LEU A 1193 -10.54 -32.80 15.27
N PRO A 1194 -10.66 -34.04 14.73
CA PRO A 1194 -10.70 -35.32 15.46
C PRO A 1194 -9.38 -35.58 16.20
N SER A 1195 -9.40 -36.44 17.24
CA SER A 1195 -8.26 -36.66 18.15
C SER A 1195 -6.98 -37.22 17.51
N SER A 1196 -7.05 -37.66 16.25
CA SER A 1196 -5.90 -38.00 15.40
C SER A 1196 -5.18 -36.79 14.81
N THR A 1197 -5.68 -35.57 15.05
CA THR A 1197 -5.14 -34.33 14.49
C THR A 1197 -4.02 -33.79 15.38
N GLY A 1198 -2.80 -33.74 14.85
CA GLY A 1198 -1.67 -33.15 15.57
C GLY A 1198 -1.60 -31.62 15.47
N TYR A 1199 -2.02 -31.07 14.33
CA TYR A 1199 -2.11 -29.63 14.07
C TYR A 1199 -3.13 -29.35 12.95
N VAL A 1200 -3.64 -28.11 12.88
CA VAL A 1200 -4.46 -27.62 11.78
C VAL A 1200 -3.62 -26.74 10.85
N SER A 1201 -3.57 -27.09 9.56
CA SER A 1201 -2.88 -26.27 8.55
C SER A 1201 -3.72 -25.07 8.13
N VAL A 1202 -3.06 -23.92 7.95
CA VAL A 1202 -3.65 -22.67 7.48
C VAL A 1202 -2.77 -22.12 6.36
N SER A 1203 -3.35 -21.79 5.22
CA SER A 1203 -2.64 -21.35 3.99
C SER A 1203 -2.18 -19.89 4.02
N SER A 1204 -1.97 -19.34 5.21
CA SER A 1204 -1.52 -17.96 5.46
C SER A 1204 -0.86 -17.87 6.84
N ALA A 1205 -0.08 -16.81 7.10
CA ALA A 1205 0.36 -16.50 8.46
C ALA A 1205 -0.84 -16.23 9.38
N ILE A 1206 -0.84 -16.86 10.56
CA ILE A 1206 -1.69 -16.46 11.68
C ILE A 1206 -1.15 -15.15 12.26
N THR A 1207 -2.02 -14.18 12.42
CA THR A 1207 -1.77 -12.88 13.06
C THR A 1207 -2.27 -12.89 14.50
N ASP A 1208 -3.37 -13.59 14.75
CA ASP A 1208 -4.09 -13.61 16.02
C ASP A 1208 -4.52 -15.05 16.38
N LEU A 1209 -4.28 -15.46 17.62
CA LEU A 1209 -4.68 -16.76 18.18
C LEU A 1209 -5.19 -16.53 19.60
N LYS A 1210 -6.47 -16.79 19.85
CA LYS A 1210 -7.10 -16.56 21.16
C LYS A 1210 -8.08 -17.67 21.54
N PHE A 1211 -8.15 -17.96 22.84
CA PHE A 1211 -9.32 -18.59 23.44
C PHE A 1211 -10.38 -17.52 23.69
N VAL A 1212 -11.57 -17.72 23.13
CA VAL A 1212 -12.70 -16.80 23.24
C VAL A 1212 -13.88 -17.57 23.82
N SER A 1213 -14.55 -16.97 24.81
CA SER A 1213 -15.78 -17.53 25.38
C SER A 1213 -16.99 -16.85 24.73
N VAL A 1214 -17.79 -17.65 24.04
CA VAL A 1214 -19.00 -17.22 23.32
C VAL A 1214 -20.21 -17.77 24.05
N ASP A 1215 -21.00 -16.89 24.65
CA ASP A 1215 -22.16 -17.25 25.49
C ASP A 1215 -21.87 -18.38 26.51
N GLY A 1216 -20.69 -18.32 27.14
CA GLY A 1216 -20.24 -19.30 28.15
C GLY A 1216 -19.54 -20.54 27.59
N THR A 1217 -19.47 -20.72 26.27
CA THR A 1217 -18.72 -21.81 25.63
C THR A 1217 -17.37 -21.31 25.12
N THR A 1218 -16.27 -21.89 25.61
CA THR A 1218 -14.92 -21.52 25.17
C THR A 1218 -14.54 -22.22 23.87
N GLN A 1219 -13.93 -21.49 22.95
CA GLN A 1219 -13.41 -22.01 21.67
C GLN A 1219 -12.13 -21.29 21.25
N ILE A 1220 -11.37 -21.89 20.32
CA ILE A 1220 -10.16 -21.30 19.76
C ILE A 1220 -10.53 -20.57 18.46
N VAL A 1221 -10.14 -19.30 18.35
CA VAL A 1221 -10.32 -18.48 17.15
C VAL A 1221 -8.97 -17.98 16.65
N THR A 1222 -8.75 -18.10 15.34
CA THR A 1222 -7.55 -17.61 14.66
C THR A 1222 -7.88 -16.54 13.63
N GLY A 1223 -6.95 -15.60 13.45
CA GLY A 1223 -6.97 -14.53 12.44
C GLY A 1223 -5.79 -14.70 11.49
N THR A 1224 -5.95 -14.33 10.21
CA THR A 1224 -4.88 -14.47 9.19
C THR A 1224 -4.47 -13.14 8.54
N THR A 1225 -3.28 -13.12 7.95
CA THR A 1225 -2.80 -12.00 7.09
C THR A 1225 -3.65 -11.71 5.84
N LYS A 1226 -4.77 -12.44 5.63
CA LYS A 1226 -5.78 -12.16 4.61
C LYS A 1226 -7.06 -11.52 5.19
N GLY A 1227 -7.09 -11.27 6.49
CA GLY A 1227 -8.27 -10.78 7.21
C GLY A 1227 -9.26 -11.88 7.63
N ASP A 1228 -8.98 -13.14 7.29
CA ASP A 1228 -9.90 -14.26 7.61
C ASP A 1228 -9.90 -14.55 9.11
N THR A 1229 -11.08 -14.86 9.64
CA THR A 1229 -11.24 -15.42 11.00
C THR A 1229 -11.73 -16.86 10.92
N LYS A 1230 -11.14 -17.77 11.68
CA LYS A 1230 -11.45 -19.21 11.64
C LYS A 1230 -11.56 -19.79 13.05
N LYS A 1231 -12.54 -20.66 13.26
CA LYS A 1231 -12.65 -21.51 14.46
C LYS A 1231 -11.71 -22.73 14.33
N ILE A 1232 -11.05 -23.10 15.41
CA ILE A 1232 -10.26 -24.33 15.50
C ILE A 1232 -10.97 -25.29 16.46
N ASP A 1233 -11.40 -26.45 15.96
CA ASP A 1233 -12.10 -27.44 16.76
C ASP A 1233 -11.15 -28.20 17.69
N ALA A 1234 -11.46 -28.21 18.99
CA ALA A 1234 -10.68 -28.86 20.03
C ALA A 1234 -11.57 -29.28 21.20
N ASP A 1235 -11.20 -30.38 21.87
CA ASP A 1235 -11.79 -30.82 23.14
C ASP A 1235 -11.15 -30.07 24.32
N LEU A 1236 -11.76 -28.94 24.67
CA LEU A 1236 -11.33 -28.11 25.80
C LEU A 1236 -11.84 -28.60 27.16
N THR A 1237 -12.64 -29.68 27.19
CA THR A 1237 -13.16 -30.28 28.43
C THR A 1237 -12.15 -31.23 29.10
N SER A 1238 -11.21 -31.76 28.33
CA SER A 1238 -10.16 -32.68 28.79
C SER A 1238 -9.24 -32.12 29.89
N GLY A 1239 -9.23 -30.81 30.14
CA GLY A 1239 -8.46 -30.15 31.20
C GLY A 1239 -9.02 -30.32 32.63
N ILE A 1240 -10.28 -30.74 32.76
CA ILE A 1240 -10.98 -30.88 34.05
C ILE A 1240 -11.32 -32.35 34.32
N SER A 1241 -10.51 -32.98 35.17
CA SER A 1241 -11.04 -33.97 36.10
C SER A 1241 -11.49 -33.21 37.36
N LEU A 1242 -12.79 -33.31 37.66
CA LEU A 1242 -13.55 -32.71 38.75
C LEU A 1242 -12.73 -32.26 39.99
N ARG A 1243 -12.92 -31.00 40.43
CA ARG A 1243 -12.41 -30.51 41.72
C ARG A 1243 -13.48 -30.69 42.79
N LEU A 1244 -13.27 -31.62 43.72
CA LEU A 1244 -14.11 -31.78 44.90
C LEU A 1244 -13.84 -30.62 45.87
N LEU A 1245 -14.74 -29.63 45.93
CA LEU A 1245 -14.62 -28.46 46.82
C LEU A 1245 -15.41 -28.58 48.13
N ASN A 1246 -16.34 -29.53 48.23
CA ASN A 1246 -16.96 -30.14 49.42
C ASN A 1246 -18.09 -31.09 48.94
N TRP A 1247 -18.85 -31.70 49.87
CA TRP A 1247 -19.95 -32.68 49.66
C TRP A 1247 -21.09 -32.29 48.70
N ARG A 1248 -20.96 -31.21 47.93
CA ARG A 1248 -21.91 -30.80 46.90
C ARG A 1248 -21.16 -30.43 45.63
N GLU A 1249 -21.53 -31.09 44.54
CA GLU A 1249 -21.05 -30.80 43.19
C GLU A 1249 -21.56 -29.43 42.75
N VAL A 1250 -20.64 -28.55 42.33
CA VAL A 1250 -20.97 -27.29 41.66
C VAL A 1250 -20.05 -27.17 40.44
N PRO A 1251 -20.58 -26.97 39.22
CA PRO A 1251 -19.78 -26.68 38.04
C PRO A 1251 -18.99 -25.39 38.23
N ALA A 1252 -17.69 -25.41 37.93
CA ALA A 1252 -16.84 -24.22 37.95
C ALA A 1252 -17.06 -23.40 36.67
N VAL A 1253 -18.19 -22.69 36.61
CA VAL A 1253 -18.39 -21.57 35.68
C VAL A 1253 -19.08 -20.46 36.48
N ASN A 1254 -18.40 -19.33 36.61
CA ASN A 1254 -18.98 -18.01 36.86
C ASN A 1254 -18.12 -16.98 36.11
#